data_AF-A0A2A4G5X1-F1
#
_entry.id   AF-A0A2A4G5X1-F1
#
_cell.length_a   1.000
_cell.length_b   1.000
_cell.length_c   1.000
_cell.angle_alpha   90.00
_cell.angle_beta   90.00
_cell.angle_gamma   90.00
#
_symmetry.space_group_name_H-M   'P 1'
#
loop_
_entity.id
_entity.type
_entity.pdbx_description
1 polymer ?
#
loop_
_entity_poly.entity_id
_entity_poly.type
_entity_poly.pdbx_seq_one_letter_code
_entity_poly.pdbx_strand_id
1 'polypeptide(L)'
;MHTKQTLNMKKQIPQWLLVLFILVGTIISCSKDDEAPNTAPEIEEQAFSIAEDVAANASVGRVEATDAESDELTFAITTNDDNAFTINESTGELSVSESASIDYETKTSYTLTITVNDGELDASSTITVNITDVAENVAPVVAAQSFNLSEDTGAGALIGTIIATDENADPLSFTISINDDDAVSIDGSTGELFLTDSTTLDFETKDVYTITVLVSDGELETEVNITINITDVDENTAPVMVAQEFSLVENTGAGFLVGTIVATDDGTEPLSFAIKTNDDDAFTLDESSGEIFVSNTGSFDYETKNVYSLVVVVSDGVFETEAVVTINITDVDENTAPVVTAQTFSIAEDSASGIAIGTVMATDAESNTLSFSIKTNDDDAFEINTSTGELTLATSSNLDFETKNSYTIVVVVSDGVLETEATVTIAITDVEDNTAPAVDAQTFNIAEDSASGTAIGTVIATDAESNTLSFSIKTNDDDAFEIDEATGELSLSSTATIDFETKNEYTIVVLVSDGTLETEATISILVTDVAENTAPTVANTSFTINEGLAAAVVFGNINATDPDQGQSLNYSITTNSNGIFAISNTGDLSIASGMSVNYNTAASHTITVSVTDGIDTTTADITINVAKPVSWDDALIIDFTVTSANATIQLPTLNVPGFDFHVDWGDGSIENDLTNTANHTFSAPGTYTVKITGVLPMLPLSRSNGTTKAATIDIKQWGNIKWRVVSSMFAGLKKLIISATDAPDLSRVNRMDNMFQYCVNFNSNISHWDVSRVEHMNGTFAGTHKFTGDLSNWDVSRVKTFGGMFQFRNNSATHGIENWNVSSAENLSYMFSDSNFNGDISGWNTSGVKFFTGIFSNNKQFNQDISGWNVKKGTQFINLFKGATAFNQDLGDWNVYSATTLNGMFSNSGMSRANYMATLEGWATDTMTVNNMSLSADGLIYCNSMNSGRTNLINNKGWTFSGDTEDCSN
;
A
#
# COMPACT_ATOMS: atom_id res chain seq x y z
N MET A 1 -36.76 -60.29 -25.88
CA MET A 1 -37.45 -61.59 -25.68
C MET A 1 -38.68 -61.31 -24.83
N HIS A 2 -39.90 -61.77 -25.10
CA HIS A 2 -40.45 -62.62 -26.18
C HIS A 2 -41.21 -61.76 -27.22
N THR A 3 -41.19 -62.00 -28.54
CA THR A 3 -41.69 -63.14 -29.34
C THR A 3 -43.23 -63.22 -29.33
N LYS A 4 -43.92 -62.58 -30.28
CA LYS A 4 -44.45 -63.16 -31.54
C LYS A 4 -45.23 -64.48 -31.37
N GLN A 5 -46.51 -64.49 -31.71
CA GLN A 5 -46.96 -65.03 -33.01
C GLN A 5 -48.44 -64.78 -33.31
N THR A 6 -48.71 -64.48 -34.57
CA THR A 6 -50.03 -64.37 -35.20
C THR A 6 -50.44 -65.67 -35.92
N LEU A 7 -51.71 -65.71 -36.31
CA LEU A 7 -52.25 -66.26 -37.57
C LEU A 7 -52.91 -67.67 -37.60
N ASN A 8 -54.21 -67.63 -37.95
CA ASN A 8 -54.86 -68.30 -39.09
C ASN A 8 -55.53 -69.71 -39.00
N MET A 9 -56.86 -69.64 -39.12
CA MET A 9 -57.70 -70.16 -40.23
C MET A 9 -58.27 -71.60 -40.26
N LYS A 10 -59.61 -71.58 -40.48
CA LYS A 10 -60.46 -72.42 -41.36
C LYS A 10 -60.90 -73.84 -40.94
N LYS A 11 -62.22 -73.93 -40.69
CA LYS A 11 -63.23 -74.81 -41.34
C LYS A 11 -62.85 -76.26 -41.72
N GLN A 12 -63.55 -77.24 -41.11
CA GLN A 12 -64.39 -78.25 -41.81
C GLN A 12 -65.16 -79.20 -40.83
N ILE A 13 -66.51 -79.13 -40.80
CA ILE A 13 -67.53 -80.14 -41.24
C ILE A 13 -67.09 -81.64 -41.25
N PRO A 14 -67.90 -82.72 -40.93
CA PRO A 14 -69.36 -82.86 -40.58
C PRO A 14 -69.75 -83.89 -39.44
N GLN A 15 -71.07 -84.16 -39.30
CA GLN A 15 -71.74 -85.51 -39.27
C GLN A 15 -72.28 -86.19 -37.96
N TRP A 16 -73.61 -86.06 -37.77
CA TRP A 16 -74.68 -87.08 -37.52
C TRP A 16 -74.54 -88.17 -36.41
N LEU A 17 -75.52 -88.24 -35.47
CA LEU A 17 -76.60 -89.27 -35.27
C LEU A 17 -77.35 -88.96 -33.94
N LEU A 18 -78.50 -89.53 -33.52
CA LEU A 18 -79.79 -89.98 -34.12
C LEU A 18 -80.73 -90.51 -32.97
N VAL A 19 -82.02 -90.77 -33.25
CA VAL A 19 -83.03 -91.53 -32.44
C VAL A 19 -83.80 -90.72 -31.35
N LEU A 20 -85.13 -90.55 -31.25
CA LEU A 20 -86.39 -90.99 -31.94
C LEU A 20 -87.35 -91.87 -31.07
N PHE A 21 -88.65 -91.46 -30.97
CA PHE A 21 -89.88 -92.29 -30.73
C PHE A 21 -90.20 -92.83 -29.29
N ILE A 22 -91.46 -93.10 -28.82
CA ILE A 22 -92.86 -92.99 -29.35
C ILE A 22 -93.99 -93.13 -28.26
N LEU A 23 -95.24 -92.68 -28.57
CA LEU A 23 -96.63 -92.97 -28.05
C LEU A 23 -96.91 -93.33 -26.55
N VAL A 24 -98.08 -93.01 -25.93
CA VAL A 24 -99.49 -93.45 -26.18
C VAL A 24 -100.48 -92.42 -25.56
N GLY A 25 -101.71 -92.15 -26.01
CA GLY A 25 -102.46 -92.55 -27.22
C GLY A 25 -104.01 -92.47 -27.08
N THR A 26 -104.70 -91.85 -28.06
CA THR A 26 -106.15 -91.98 -28.45
C THR A 26 -107.26 -91.68 -27.42
N ILE A 27 -108.42 -91.08 -27.76
CA ILE A 27 -109.44 -91.54 -28.74
C ILE A 27 -110.13 -90.38 -29.49
N ILE A 28 -110.09 -90.45 -30.83
CA ILE A 28 -111.09 -90.11 -31.86
C ILE A 28 -112.07 -88.93 -31.58
N SER A 29 -111.88 -87.85 -32.35
CA SER A 29 -112.57 -86.55 -32.29
C SER A 29 -113.24 -86.17 -33.62
N CYS A 30 -114.23 -85.26 -33.59
CA CYS A 30 -114.78 -84.63 -34.82
C CYS A 30 -115.51 -83.31 -34.54
N SER A 31 -115.20 -82.30 -35.37
CA SER A 31 -116.00 -81.09 -35.69
C SER A 31 -116.50 -80.22 -34.54
N LYS A 32 -115.67 -79.27 -34.10
CA LYS A 32 -115.91 -77.82 -34.29
C LYS A 32 -114.74 -76.98 -33.76
N ASP A 33 -114.66 -75.77 -34.29
CA ASP A 33 -113.86 -74.66 -33.77
C ASP A 33 -112.34 -74.95 -33.70
N ASP A 34 -111.73 -75.11 -34.88
CA ASP A 34 -110.33 -74.70 -35.08
C ASP A 34 -110.30 -73.16 -35.03
N GLU A 35 -110.22 -72.58 -33.82
CA GLU A 35 -109.49 -71.32 -33.69
C GLU A 35 -108.03 -71.62 -34.04
N ALA A 36 -107.42 -70.77 -34.86
CA ALA A 36 -106.03 -70.96 -35.24
C ALA A 36 -105.14 -70.93 -33.98
N PRO A 37 -104.04 -71.70 -33.93
CA PRO A 37 -103.07 -71.51 -32.84
C PRO A 37 -102.57 -70.07 -32.90
N ASN A 38 -102.66 -69.34 -31.79
CA ASN A 38 -102.30 -67.92 -31.74
C ASN A 38 -100.94 -67.67 -32.39
N THR A 39 -100.89 -66.70 -33.29
CA THR A 39 -99.68 -66.34 -34.03
C THR A 39 -98.99 -65.17 -33.35
N ALA A 40 -97.66 -65.11 -33.43
CA ALA A 40 -96.95 -63.97 -32.85
C ALA A 40 -97.28 -62.71 -33.67
N PRO A 41 -97.42 -61.53 -33.03
CA PRO A 41 -97.76 -60.29 -33.73
C PRO A 41 -96.73 -59.97 -34.82
N GLU A 42 -97.16 -59.41 -35.95
CA GLU A 42 -96.28 -59.02 -37.05
C GLU A 42 -95.95 -57.53 -36.95
N ILE A 43 -94.64 -57.23 -36.82
CA ILE A 43 -94.09 -55.87 -36.88
C ILE A 43 -92.97 -55.83 -37.91
N GLU A 44 -93.12 -55.00 -38.94
CA GLU A 44 -92.09 -54.75 -39.96
C GLU A 44 -91.13 -53.63 -39.53
N GLU A 45 -89.99 -53.50 -40.23
CA GLU A 45 -89.07 -52.37 -40.05
C GLU A 45 -89.74 -51.07 -40.51
N GLN A 46 -89.69 -50.03 -39.68
CA GLN A 46 -90.30 -48.72 -39.98
C GLN A 46 -89.29 -47.59 -39.79
N ALA A 47 -89.53 -46.49 -40.49
CA ALA A 47 -88.71 -45.30 -40.36
C ALA A 47 -89.56 -44.06 -40.13
N PHE A 48 -89.11 -43.22 -39.20
CA PHE A 48 -89.67 -41.90 -38.92
C PHE A 48 -88.61 -40.82 -39.18
N SER A 49 -89.06 -39.57 -39.27
CA SER A 49 -88.19 -38.41 -39.42
C SER A 49 -88.66 -37.26 -38.55
N ILE A 50 -87.74 -36.62 -37.86
CA ILE A 50 -87.95 -35.42 -37.05
C ILE A 50 -86.85 -34.40 -37.32
N ALA A 51 -87.19 -33.12 -37.21
CA ALA A 51 -86.23 -32.04 -37.14
C ALA A 51 -85.39 -32.14 -35.86
N GLU A 52 -84.18 -31.58 -35.86
CA GLU A 52 -83.34 -31.55 -34.65
C GLU A 52 -83.83 -30.54 -33.60
N ASP A 53 -84.39 -29.41 -34.04
CA ASP A 53 -84.98 -28.36 -33.20
C ASP A 53 -86.27 -28.81 -32.46
N VAL A 54 -86.62 -30.10 -32.57
CA VAL A 54 -87.85 -30.66 -32.04
C VAL A 54 -87.92 -30.57 -30.51
N ALA A 55 -89.01 -30.00 -30.02
CA ALA A 55 -89.23 -29.87 -28.59
C ALA A 55 -89.33 -31.22 -27.87
N ALA A 56 -88.75 -31.29 -26.67
CA ALA A 56 -88.89 -32.43 -25.74
C ALA A 56 -90.36 -32.86 -25.56
N ASN A 57 -90.62 -34.17 -25.53
CA ASN A 57 -91.94 -34.80 -25.51
C ASN A 57 -92.81 -34.64 -26.78
N ALA A 58 -92.28 -34.09 -27.88
CA ALA A 58 -92.98 -34.12 -29.17
C ALA A 58 -93.19 -35.56 -29.66
N SER A 59 -94.32 -35.82 -30.31
CA SER A 59 -94.58 -37.09 -31.00
C SER A 59 -93.77 -37.18 -32.29
N VAL A 60 -93.09 -38.31 -32.46
CA VAL A 60 -92.29 -38.71 -33.63
C VAL A 60 -93.17 -39.43 -34.66
N GLY A 61 -94.15 -40.19 -34.17
CA GLY A 61 -95.02 -41.03 -34.97
C GLY A 61 -95.53 -42.24 -34.20
N ARG A 62 -96.41 -43.03 -34.81
CA ARG A 62 -96.99 -44.21 -34.19
C ARG A 62 -96.48 -45.47 -34.88
N VAL A 63 -95.93 -46.39 -34.10
CA VAL A 63 -95.41 -47.69 -34.57
C VAL A 63 -96.59 -48.58 -34.91
N GLU A 64 -96.65 -49.04 -36.17
CA GLU A 64 -97.69 -49.97 -36.63
C GLU A 64 -97.24 -51.42 -36.43
N ALA A 65 -98.12 -52.23 -35.88
CA ALA A 65 -97.98 -53.68 -35.78
C ALA A 65 -99.38 -54.30 -35.95
N THR A 66 -99.44 -55.50 -36.49
CA THR A 66 -100.70 -56.21 -36.76
C THR A 66 -100.63 -57.60 -36.19
N ASP A 67 -101.71 -58.03 -35.54
CA ASP A 67 -101.92 -59.41 -35.18
C ASP A 67 -103.08 -59.99 -36.03
N ALA A 68 -102.96 -61.27 -36.40
CA ALA A 68 -103.93 -61.97 -37.24
C ALA A 68 -105.22 -62.31 -36.49
N GLU A 69 -105.11 -62.52 -35.17
CA GLU A 69 -106.21 -62.83 -34.26
C GLU A 69 -106.93 -61.56 -33.75
N SER A 70 -106.29 -60.39 -33.91
CA SER A 70 -106.70 -59.05 -33.46
C SER A 70 -106.68 -58.84 -31.93
N ASP A 71 -105.71 -59.44 -31.24
CA ASP A 71 -105.47 -59.27 -29.81
C ASP A 71 -104.92 -57.86 -29.44
N GLU A 72 -104.96 -57.52 -28.15
CA GLU A 72 -104.56 -56.18 -27.66
C GLU A 72 -103.03 -56.08 -27.54
N LEU A 73 -102.42 -55.33 -28.47
CA LEU A 73 -100.96 -55.20 -28.58
C LEU A 73 -100.37 -54.19 -27.58
N THR A 74 -99.33 -54.62 -26.88
CA THR A 74 -98.48 -53.76 -26.04
C THR A 74 -97.09 -53.55 -26.63
N PHE A 75 -96.55 -52.35 -26.48
CA PHE A 75 -95.32 -51.89 -27.16
C PHE A 75 -94.23 -51.52 -26.15
N ALA A 76 -93.03 -52.08 -26.28
CA ALA A 76 -91.89 -51.74 -25.45
C ALA A 76 -90.64 -51.45 -26.30
N ILE A 77 -89.92 -50.36 -25.98
CA ILE A 77 -88.58 -50.15 -26.54
C ILE A 77 -87.59 -50.99 -25.73
N THR A 78 -86.93 -51.94 -26.39
CA THR A 78 -86.00 -52.90 -25.79
C THR A 78 -84.55 -52.44 -25.94
N THR A 79 -84.24 -51.69 -26.98
CA THR A 79 -83.00 -50.90 -27.12
C THR A 79 -83.32 -49.52 -27.67
N ASN A 80 -82.68 -48.51 -27.10
CA ASN A 80 -82.76 -47.13 -27.58
C ASN A 80 -81.38 -46.51 -27.51
N ASP A 81 -80.92 -45.95 -28.61
CA ASP A 81 -79.72 -45.14 -28.63
C ASP A 81 -79.92 -43.90 -27.74
N ASP A 82 -78.98 -43.71 -26.80
CA ASP A 82 -78.88 -42.56 -25.89
C ASP A 82 -80.13 -42.31 -25.00
N ASN A 83 -81.09 -43.24 -24.98
CA ASN A 83 -82.44 -43.09 -24.41
C ASN A 83 -83.22 -41.88 -24.98
N ALA A 84 -82.97 -41.54 -26.25
CA ALA A 84 -83.48 -40.33 -26.89
C ALA A 84 -85.01 -40.31 -27.11
N PHE A 85 -85.69 -41.44 -26.92
CA PHE A 85 -87.13 -41.61 -27.19
C PHE A 85 -87.84 -42.47 -26.14
N THR A 86 -89.16 -42.33 -26.10
CA THR A 86 -90.09 -43.11 -25.27
C THR A 86 -91.24 -43.62 -26.12
N ILE A 87 -91.83 -44.76 -25.77
CA ILE A 87 -93.04 -45.28 -26.43
C ILE A 87 -94.18 -45.42 -25.42
N ASN A 88 -95.40 -45.14 -25.86
CA ASN A 88 -96.59 -45.43 -25.08
C ASN A 88 -96.98 -46.91 -25.23
N GLU A 89 -96.92 -47.65 -24.12
CA GLU A 89 -97.17 -49.09 -24.02
C GLU A 89 -98.48 -49.54 -24.68
N SER A 90 -99.56 -48.76 -24.53
CA SER A 90 -100.91 -49.12 -25.00
C SER A 90 -101.27 -48.62 -26.40
N THR A 91 -100.46 -47.73 -27.00
CA THR A 91 -100.78 -47.12 -28.29
C THR A 91 -99.70 -47.27 -29.35
N GLY A 92 -98.45 -47.51 -28.98
CA GLY A 92 -97.32 -47.50 -29.91
C GLY A 92 -96.86 -46.10 -30.34
N GLU A 93 -97.35 -45.03 -29.69
CA GLU A 93 -96.93 -43.65 -29.96
C GLU A 93 -95.49 -43.44 -29.47
N LEU A 94 -94.57 -43.14 -30.39
CA LEU A 94 -93.16 -42.83 -30.13
C LEU A 94 -93.00 -41.30 -29.95
N SER A 95 -92.31 -40.88 -28.90
CA SER A 95 -92.06 -39.47 -28.59
C SER A 95 -90.62 -39.20 -28.14
N VAL A 96 -90.12 -37.99 -28.39
CA VAL A 96 -88.79 -37.53 -27.96
C VAL A 96 -88.73 -37.50 -26.43
N SER A 97 -87.68 -38.08 -25.84
CA SER A 97 -87.49 -38.13 -24.38
C SER A 97 -87.25 -36.74 -23.79
N GLU A 98 -87.72 -36.50 -22.56
CA GLU A 98 -87.56 -35.20 -21.88
C GLU A 98 -86.08 -34.79 -21.68
N SER A 99 -85.16 -35.76 -21.66
CA SER A 99 -83.72 -35.56 -21.53
C SER A 99 -82.94 -35.71 -22.83
N ALA A 100 -83.59 -35.79 -23.99
CA ALA A 100 -82.91 -35.91 -25.28
C ALA A 100 -82.45 -34.54 -25.79
N SER A 101 -81.18 -34.44 -26.16
CA SER A 101 -80.68 -33.43 -27.10
C SER A 101 -80.61 -34.10 -28.47
N ILE A 102 -81.48 -33.69 -29.39
CA ILE A 102 -81.41 -34.07 -30.79
C ILE A 102 -80.62 -32.97 -31.51
N ASP A 103 -79.63 -33.38 -32.29
CA ASP A 103 -78.63 -32.52 -32.93
C ASP A 103 -78.10 -33.34 -34.13
N TYR A 104 -78.23 -32.80 -35.34
CA TYR A 104 -77.98 -33.50 -36.59
C TYR A 104 -76.47 -33.70 -36.85
N GLU A 105 -75.68 -32.66 -36.59
CA GLU A 105 -74.21 -32.62 -36.69
C GLU A 105 -73.55 -33.71 -35.85
N THR A 106 -74.08 -33.97 -34.66
CA THR A 106 -73.62 -35.04 -33.78
C THR A 106 -74.18 -36.41 -34.16
N LYS A 107 -75.48 -36.50 -34.54
CA LYS A 107 -76.13 -37.79 -34.81
C LYS A 107 -77.35 -37.71 -35.74
N THR A 108 -77.09 -37.93 -37.04
CA THR A 108 -78.09 -37.93 -38.12
C THR A 108 -79.17 -39.02 -38.06
N SER A 109 -79.04 -40.07 -37.23
CA SER A 109 -80.11 -41.06 -37.03
C SER A 109 -79.95 -41.88 -35.74
N TYR A 110 -81.09 -42.36 -35.21
CA TYR A 110 -81.19 -43.22 -34.04
C TYR A 110 -81.87 -44.53 -34.43
N THR A 111 -81.36 -45.64 -33.89
CA THR A 111 -81.91 -46.98 -34.11
C THR A 111 -82.52 -47.51 -32.81
N LEU A 112 -83.76 -47.98 -32.89
CA LEU A 112 -84.49 -48.57 -31.76
C LEU A 112 -84.91 -49.99 -32.10
N THR A 113 -84.81 -50.93 -31.16
CA THR A 113 -85.51 -52.22 -31.27
C THR A 113 -86.77 -52.15 -30.43
N ILE A 114 -87.92 -52.33 -31.08
CA ILE A 114 -89.23 -52.31 -30.43
C ILE A 114 -89.79 -53.73 -30.44
N THR A 115 -90.19 -54.18 -29.25
CA THR A 115 -90.87 -55.46 -29.01
C THR A 115 -92.37 -55.20 -28.89
N VAL A 116 -93.16 -56.03 -29.56
CA VAL A 116 -94.63 -56.00 -29.50
C VAL A 116 -95.12 -57.34 -28.98
N ASN A 117 -96.01 -57.29 -27.99
CA ASN A 117 -96.56 -58.44 -27.28
C ASN A 117 -98.09 -58.46 -27.37
N ASP A 118 -98.68 -59.62 -27.67
CA ASP A 118 -100.13 -59.86 -27.77
C ASP A 118 -100.78 -60.37 -26.46
N GLY A 119 -99.98 -60.60 -25.42
CA GLY A 119 -100.36 -61.24 -24.15
C GLY A 119 -99.73 -62.62 -23.91
N GLU A 120 -99.22 -63.31 -24.94
CA GLU A 120 -98.58 -64.63 -24.84
C GLU A 120 -97.29 -64.78 -25.70
N LEU A 121 -97.18 -64.08 -26.83
CA LEU A 121 -96.06 -64.13 -27.78
C LEU A 121 -95.49 -62.74 -28.09
N ASP A 122 -94.18 -62.71 -28.34
CA ASP A 122 -93.41 -61.51 -28.69
C ASP A 122 -92.93 -61.56 -30.15
N ALA A 123 -92.99 -60.43 -30.82
CA ALA A 123 -92.16 -60.14 -32.00
C ALA A 123 -91.35 -58.86 -31.78
N SER A 124 -90.31 -58.65 -32.59
CA SER A 124 -89.49 -57.44 -32.47
C SER A 124 -88.92 -57.03 -33.81
N SER A 125 -88.90 -55.73 -34.06
CA SER A 125 -88.34 -55.13 -35.28
C SER A 125 -87.48 -53.91 -34.95
N THR A 126 -86.72 -53.47 -35.94
CA THR A 126 -85.90 -52.28 -35.87
C THR A 126 -86.66 -51.08 -36.43
N ILE A 127 -86.67 -49.99 -35.67
CA ILE A 127 -87.29 -48.72 -36.02
C ILE A 127 -86.18 -47.67 -36.11
N THR A 128 -86.10 -46.95 -37.22
CA THR A 128 -85.08 -45.92 -37.43
C THR A 128 -85.70 -44.54 -37.38
N VAL A 129 -85.25 -43.68 -36.48
CA VAL A 129 -85.62 -42.26 -36.46
C VAL A 129 -84.48 -41.48 -37.10
N ASN A 130 -84.70 -40.97 -38.31
CA ASN A 130 -83.73 -40.12 -38.99
C ASN A 130 -83.92 -38.68 -38.52
N ILE A 131 -82.82 -38.02 -38.17
CA ILE A 131 -82.84 -36.60 -37.86
C ILE A 131 -82.72 -35.83 -39.17
N THR A 132 -83.51 -34.78 -39.35
CA THR A 132 -83.38 -33.85 -40.46
C THR A 132 -82.79 -32.54 -39.96
N ASP A 133 -81.60 -32.25 -40.45
CA ASP A 133 -80.92 -30.94 -40.50
C ASP A 133 -81.92 -29.77 -40.56
N VAL A 134 -81.81 -28.87 -39.59
CA VAL A 134 -82.44 -27.54 -39.60
C VAL A 134 -81.31 -26.51 -39.61
N ALA A 135 -80.98 -26.02 -40.81
CA ALA A 135 -79.94 -25.02 -41.03
C ALA A 135 -79.92 -23.90 -39.97
N GLU A 136 -78.96 -24.02 -39.03
CA GLU A 136 -78.60 -22.97 -38.10
C GLU A 136 -77.83 -21.86 -38.85
N ASN A 137 -77.93 -20.60 -38.39
CA ASN A 137 -77.08 -19.55 -38.92
C ASN A 137 -75.71 -19.58 -38.22
N VAL A 138 -74.62 -19.63 -38.99
CA VAL A 138 -73.25 -19.77 -38.48
C VAL A 138 -72.50 -18.45 -38.67
N ALA A 139 -71.85 -17.95 -37.63
CA ALA A 139 -71.13 -16.68 -37.70
C ALA A 139 -70.04 -16.68 -38.80
N PRO A 140 -69.86 -15.57 -39.54
CA PRO A 140 -68.99 -15.53 -40.70
C PRO A 140 -67.52 -15.80 -40.34
N VAL A 141 -66.87 -16.64 -41.14
CA VAL A 141 -65.50 -17.09 -40.89
C VAL A 141 -64.50 -16.17 -41.57
N VAL A 142 -63.66 -15.52 -40.77
CA VAL A 142 -62.53 -14.70 -41.24
C VAL A 142 -61.27 -15.06 -40.47
N ALA A 143 -60.15 -15.20 -41.20
CA ALA A 143 -58.84 -15.50 -40.63
C ALA A 143 -57.96 -14.25 -40.61
N ALA A 144 -57.04 -14.17 -39.65
CA ALA A 144 -56.04 -13.10 -39.59
C ALA A 144 -55.23 -13.05 -40.89
N GLN A 145 -55.12 -11.86 -41.46
CA GLN A 145 -54.48 -11.61 -42.75
C GLN A 145 -53.41 -10.53 -42.59
N SER A 146 -52.36 -10.62 -43.40
CA SER A 146 -51.26 -9.67 -43.43
C SER A 146 -51.08 -9.10 -44.82
N PHE A 147 -51.02 -7.77 -44.93
CA PHE A 147 -50.67 -7.06 -46.15
C PHE A 147 -49.29 -6.41 -45.99
N ASN A 148 -48.59 -6.19 -47.10
CA ASN A 148 -47.33 -5.45 -47.13
C ASN A 148 -47.53 -4.21 -47.99
N LEU A 149 -47.03 -3.07 -47.52
CA LEU A 149 -47.20 -1.77 -48.17
C LEU A 149 -45.85 -1.05 -48.19
N SER A 150 -45.49 -0.44 -49.31
CA SER A 150 -44.29 0.39 -49.42
C SER A 150 -44.54 1.72 -48.72
N GLU A 151 -43.58 2.29 -48.00
CA GLU A 151 -43.82 3.57 -47.30
C GLU A 151 -44.10 4.73 -48.26
N ASP A 152 -43.46 4.74 -49.43
CA ASP A 152 -43.70 5.68 -50.54
C ASP A 152 -45.10 5.58 -51.18
N THR A 153 -45.98 4.70 -50.67
CA THR A 153 -47.32 4.49 -51.20
C THR A 153 -48.23 5.68 -50.92
N GLY A 154 -48.63 6.39 -51.97
CA GLY A 154 -49.54 7.54 -51.88
C GLY A 154 -50.97 7.21 -51.40
N ALA A 155 -51.59 8.16 -50.70
CA ALA A 155 -52.93 8.06 -50.13
C ALA A 155 -54.01 7.63 -51.16
N GLY A 156 -54.96 6.81 -50.71
CA GLY A 156 -56.02 6.21 -51.54
C GLY A 156 -55.60 4.95 -52.30
N ALA A 157 -54.38 4.44 -52.09
CA ALA A 157 -53.96 3.15 -52.64
C ALA A 157 -54.72 1.98 -51.99
N LEU A 158 -55.06 0.97 -52.81
CA LEU A 158 -55.62 -0.31 -52.35
C LEU A 158 -54.52 -1.15 -51.72
N ILE A 159 -54.64 -1.42 -50.42
CA ILE A 159 -53.72 -2.24 -49.62
C ILE A 159 -54.02 -3.73 -49.83
N GLY A 160 -55.29 -4.08 -49.92
CA GLY A 160 -55.76 -5.43 -50.15
C GLY A 160 -57.27 -5.56 -49.91
N THR A 161 -57.79 -6.78 -50.03
CA THR A 161 -59.20 -7.10 -49.75
C THR A 161 -59.25 -8.16 -48.66
N ILE A 162 -60.02 -7.91 -47.60
CA ILE A 162 -60.20 -8.89 -46.51
C ILE A 162 -61.07 -10.03 -47.02
N ILE A 163 -60.51 -11.23 -47.02
CA ILE A 163 -61.23 -12.44 -47.43
C ILE A 163 -61.91 -13.02 -46.20
N ALA A 164 -63.23 -13.06 -46.24
CA ALA A 164 -64.11 -13.75 -45.29
C ALA A 164 -65.10 -14.63 -46.06
N THR A 165 -65.61 -15.68 -45.41
CA THR A 165 -66.57 -16.61 -46.00
C THR A 165 -67.70 -16.90 -45.04
N ASP A 166 -68.91 -16.86 -45.56
CA ASP A 166 -70.12 -17.31 -44.88
C ASP A 166 -70.56 -18.67 -45.45
N GLU A 167 -71.10 -19.55 -44.60
CA GLU A 167 -71.52 -20.90 -45.02
C GLU A 167 -72.90 -20.88 -45.71
N ASN A 168 -73.78 -19.97 -45.29
CA ASN A 168 -75.11 -19.74 -45.85
C ASN A 168 -75.06 -18.85 -47.12
N ALA A 169 -73.88 -18.26 -47.40
CA ALA A 169 -73.55 -17.32 -48.46
C ALA A 169 -74.31 -15.98 -48.37
N ASP A 170 -74.61 -15.54 -47.14
CA ASP A 170 -75.27 -14.26 -46.88
C ASP A 170 -74.35 -13.05 -47.13
N PRO A 171 -74.90 -11.85 -47.41
CA PRO A 171 -74.11 -10.70 -47.84
C PRO A 171 -73.29 -10.10 -46.69
N LEU A 172 -71.98 -10.34 -46.71
CA LEU A 172 -71.07 -9.82 -45.69
C LEU A 172 -70.90 -8.30 -45.73
N SER A 173 -70.82 -7.72 -44.53
CA SER A 173 -70.45 -6.33 -44.29
C SER A 173 -69.22 -6.24 -43.41
N PHE A 174 -68.39 -5.23 -43.64
CA PHE A 174 -67.09 -5.07 -43.00
C PHE A 174 -66.99 -3.69 -42.33
N THR A 175 -66.53 -3.65 -41.08
CA THR A 175 -66.27 -2.38 -40.37
C THR A 175 -64.98 -2.46 -39.56
N ILE A 176 -64.20 -1.38 -39.55
CA ILE A 176 -63.01 -1.29 -38.69
C ILE A 176 -63.47 -0.90 -37.28
N SER A 177 -63.22 -1.75 -36.28
CA SER A 177 -63.50 -1.47 -34.87
C SER A 177 -62.31 -0.82 -34.15
N ILE A 178 -61.08 -1.08 -34.60
CA ILE A 178 -59.85 -0.42 -34.14
C ILE A 178 -59.00 -0.05 -35.37
N ASN A 179 -58.69 1.25 -35.52
CA ASN A 179 -57.87 1.78 -36.60
C ASN A 179 -56.61 2.42 -36.01
N ASP A 180 -55.45 1.80 -36.25
CA ASP A 180 -54.18 2.28 -35.72
C ASP A 180 -53.75 3.56 -36.47
N ASP A 181 -53.52 4.63 -35.71
CA ASP A 181 -53.31 6.03 -36.16
C ASP A 181 -54.29 6.54 -37.25
N ASP A 182 -55.51 6.00 -37.30
CA ASP A 182 -56.52 6.24 -38.34
C ASP A 182 -56.03 5.98 -39.80
N ALA A 183 -54.97 5.17 -39.96
CA ALA A 183 -54.17 5.05 -41.19
C ALA A 183 -54.88 4.38 -42.38
N VAL A 184 -56.01 3.69 -42.18
CA VAL A 184 -56.74 3.03 -43.28
C VAL A 184 -58.26 3.22 -43.21
N SER A 185 -58.93 2.90 -44.31
CA SER A 185 -60.37 2.87 -44.47
C SER A 185 -60.80 1.58 -45.15
N ILE A 186 -62.02 1.13 -44.92
CA ILE A 186 -62.58 -0.09 -45.53
C ILE A 186 -63.84 0.24 -46.33
N ASP A 187 -63.99 -0.34 -47.53
CA ASP A 187 -65.30 -0.42 -48.17
C ASP A 187 -66.12 -1.50 -47.46
N GLY A 188 -67.16 -1.08 -46.74
CA GLY A 188 -67.97 -1.97 -45.92
C GLY A 188 -68.84 -2.97 -46.68
N SER A 189 -68.78 -3.00 -48.02
CA SER A 189 -69.50 -3.94 -48.89
C SER A 189 -68.58 -4.86 -49.70
N THR A 190 -67.30 -4.50 -49.89
CA THR A 190 -66.31 -5.33 -50.62
C THR A 190 -65.18 -5.84 -49.73
N GLY A 191 -64.96 -5.26 -48.55
CA GLY A 191 -63.84 -5.59 -47.67
C GLY A 191 -62.49 -5.03 -48.16
N GLU A 192 -62.49 -4.14 -49.16
CA GLU A 192 -61.29 -3.49 -49.69
C GLU A 192 -60.73 -2.44 -48.72
N LEU A 193 -59.46 -2.59 -48.33
CA LEU A 193 -58.72 -1.67 -47.47
C LEU A 193 -57.95 -0.64 -48.30
N PHE A 194 -58.14 0.64 -48.00
CA PHE A 194 -57.46 1.75 -48.65
C PHE A 194 -56.71 2.61 -47.64
N LEU A 195 -55.49 3.01 -47.98
CA LEU A 195 -54.68 3.95 -47.20
C LEU A 195 -55.38 5.32 -47.13
N THR A 196 -55.60 5.89 -45.94
CA THR A 196 -56.30 7.18 -45.78
C THR A 196 -55.37 8.37 -45.92
N ASP A 197 -54.16 8.27 -45.36
CA ASP A 197 -53.10 9.28 -45.44
C ASP A 197 -51.77 8.56 -45.70
N SER A 198 -50.93 9.13 -46.56
CA SER A 198 -49.58 8.62 -46.83
C SER A 198 -48.50 9.36 -46.05
N THR A 199 -48.82 10.42 -45.32
CA THR A 199 -47.85 11.10 -44.43
C THR A 199 -47.67 10.41 -43.08
N THR A 200 -48.36 9.29 -42.86
CA THR A 200 -48.19 8.41 -41.69
C THR A 200 -47.35 7.17 -42.00
N LEU A 201 -47.00 6.92 -43.27
CA LEU A 201 -46.13 5.80 -43.63
C LEU A 201 -44.68 6.29 -43.68
N ASP A 202 -43.87 5.75 -42.78
CA ASP A 202 -42.47 6.05 -42.54
C ASP A 202 -41.96 4.84 -41.73
N PHE A 203 -41.06 4.05 -42.31
CA PHE A 203 -40.63 2.76 -41.78
C PHE A 203 -39.78 2.93 -40.51
N GLU A 204 -38.91 3.94 -40.50
CA GLU A 204 -38.01 4.31 -39.40
C GLU A 204 -38.78 4.68 -38.12
N THR A 205 -39.96 5.30 -38.27
CA THR A 205 -40.83 5.66 -37.14
C THR A 205 -41.83 4.56 -36.78
N LYS A 206 -42.42 3.83 -37.76
CA LYS A 206 -43.39 2.76 -37.49
C LYS A 206 -43.52 1.74 -38.64
N ASP A 207 -42.83 0.62 -38.49
CA ASP A 207 -42.78 -0.51 -39.44
C ASP A 207 -44.06 -1.37 -39.52
N VAL A 208 -44.98 -1.31 -38.55
CA VAL A 208 -46.18 -2.16 -38.51
C VAL A 208 -47.42 -1.43 -37.97
N TYR A 209 -48.53 -1.57 -38.70
CA TYR A 209 -49.88 -1.15 -38.29
C TYR A 209 -50.77 -2.36 -38.04
N THR A 210 -51.61 -2.32 -37.00
CA THR A 210 -52.59 -3.40 -36.72
C THR A 210 -54.00 -2.85 -36.52
N ILE A 211 -54.92 -3.27 -37.39
CA ILE A 211 -56.34 -2.90 -37.29
C ILE A 211 -57.17 -4.11 -36.83
N THR A 212 -58.30 -3.85 -36.16
CA THR A 212 -59.31 -4.86 -35.87
C THR A 212 -60.52 -4.61 -36.77
N VAL A 213 -60.96 -5.64 -37.49
CA VAL A 213 -62.11 -5.59 -38.39
C VAL A 213 -63.18 -6.56 -37.92
N LEU A 214 -64.40 -6.06 -37.84
CA LEU A 214 -65.62 -6.76 -37.53
C LEU A 214 -66.31 -7.12 -38.87
N VAL A 215 -66.57 -8.41 -39.08
CA VAL A 215 -67.26 -8.94 -40.26
C VAL A 215 -68.62 -9.47 -39.81
N SER A 216 -69.71 -9.06 -40.47
CA SER A 216 -71.08 -9.47 -40.12
C SER A 216 -71.90 -9.90 -41.34
N ASP A 217 -72.70 -10.95 -41.17
CA ASP A 217 -73.74 -11.43 -42.09
C ASP A 217 -75.08 -10.65 -41.97
N GLY A 218 -75.23 -9.83 -40.92
CA GLY A 218 -76.45 -9.10 -40.57
C GLY A 218 -77.13 -9.54 -39.27
N GLU A 219 -76.79 -10.71 -38.70
CA GLU A 219 -77.29 -11.21 -37.42
C GLU A 219 -76.18 -11.63 -36.44
N LEU A 220 -75.06 -12.14 -36.95
CA LEU A 220 -73.86 -12.56 -36.21
C LEU A 220 -72.63 -11.78 -36.68
N GLU A 221 -71.58 -11.73 -35.85
CA GLU A 221 -70.38 -10.94 -36.11
C GLU A 221 -69.11 -11.67 -35.63
N THR A 222 -68.01 -11.54 -36.38
CA THR A 222 -66.69 -12.07 -36.04
C THR A 222 -65.64 -10.97 -36.13
N GLU A 223 -64.84 -10.78 -35.07
CA GLU A 223 -63.69 -9.87 -35.07
C GLU A 223 -62.39 -10.57 -35.49
N VAL A 224 -61.55 -9.86 -36.24
CA VAL A 224 -60.23 -10.31 -36.67
C VAL A 224 -59.21 -9.17 -36.64
N ASN A 225 -57.96 -9.48 -36.28
CA ASN A 225 -56.86 -8.54 -36.45
C ASN A 225 -56.22 -8.71 -37.83
N ILE A 226 -55.99 -7.60 -38.50
CA ILE A 226 -55.30 -7.50 -39.79
C ILE A 226 -54.02 -6.70 -39.55
N THR A 227 -52.89 -7.22 -40.02
CA THR A 227 -51.58 -6.58 -39.90
C THR A 227 -51.16 -6.00 -41.24
N ILE A 228 -50.64 -4.78 -41.23
CA ILE A 228 -50.06 -4.12 -42.40
C ILE A 228 -48.60 -3.86 -42.06
N ASN A 229 -47.70 -4.60 -42.68
CA ASN A 229 -46.26 -4.37 -42.52
C ASN A 229 -45.85 -3.33 -43.55
N ILE A 230 -45.16 -2.29 -43.11
CA ILE A 230 -44.50 -1.33 -43.97
C ILE A 230 -43.18 -1.94 -44.42
N THR A 231 -42.83 -1.76 -45.70
CA THR A 231 -41.54 -2.15 -46.22
C THR A 231 -40.71 -0.92 -46.54
N ASP A 232 -39.62 -0.79 -45.78
CA ASP A 232 -38.44 0.02 -46.05
C ASP A 232 -38.18 0.20 -47.56
N VAL A 233 -38.16 1.46 -47.96
CA VAL A 233 -37.57 1.96 -49.20
C VAL A 233 -36.38 2.81 -48.80
N ASP A 234 -35.18 2.38 -49.16
CA ASP A 234 -33.89 3.08 -48.97
C ASP A 234 -33.93 4.55 -49.47
N GLU A 235 -34.43 5.42 -48.61
CA GLU A 235 -34.47 6.85 -48.73
C GLU A 235 -33.18 7.38 -48.12
N ASN A 236 -32.13 7.51 -48.93
CA ASN A 236 -30.91 8.20 -48.51
C ASN A 236 -31.28 9.65 -48.12
N THR A 237 -31.39 9.88 -46.81
CA THR A 237 -31.64 11.16 -46.15
C THR A 237 -30.32 11.76 -45.67
N ALA A 238 -30.36 12.89 -44.95
CA ALA A 238 -29.14 13.50 -44.44
C ALA A 238 -28.80 12.96 -43.04
N PRO A 239 -27.56 12.48 -42.79
CA PRO A 239 -27.19 11.88 -41.52
C PRO A 239 -27.43 12.82 -40.35
N VAL A 240 -28.01 12.31 -39.27
CA VAL A 240 -28.38 13.07 -38.07
C VAL A 240 -27.24 13.03 -37.07
N MET A 241 -26.66 14.20 -36.80
CA MET A 241 -25.70 14.42 -35.72
C MET A 241 -26.14 15.60 -34.86
N VAL A 242 -26.26 15.36 -33.55
CA VAL A 242 -26.56 16.40 -32.56
C VAL A 242 -25.28 16.89 -31.87
N ALA A 243 -25.36 18.04 -31.23
CA ALA A 243 -24.25 18.59 -30.45
C ALA A 243 -23.85 17.64 -29.31
N GLN A 244 -22.55 17.47 -29.11
CA GLN A 244 -21.97 16.49 -28.17
C GLN A 244 -20.93 17.15 -27.27
N GLU A 245 -20.80 16.66 -26.03
CA GLU A 245 -19.85 17.17 -25.05
C GLU A 245 -18.90 16.05 -24.59
N PHE A 246 -17.61 16.37 -24.53
CA PHE A 246 -16.58 15.52 -23.94
C PHE A 246 -15.79 16.29 -22.87
N SER A 247 -15.04 15.56 -22.05
CA SER A 247 -14.15 16.11 -21.02
C SER A 247 -12.73 15.62 -21.26
N LEU A 248 -11.75 16.51 -21.17
CA LEU A 248 -10.33 16.19 -21.30
C LEU A 248 -9.57 16.77 -20.10
N VAL A 249 -8.67 15.99 -19.50
CA VAL A 249 -7.81 16.51 -18.44
C VAL A 249 -6.74 17.41 -19.06
N GLU A 250 -6.38 18.51 -18.42
CA GLU A 250 -5.29 19.35 -18.91
C GLU A 250 -3.94 18.61 -18.92
N ASN A 251 -2.93 19.20 -19.57
CA ASN A 251 -1.65 18.54 -19.88
C ASN A 251 -1.74 17.20 -20.66
N THR A 252 -2.92 16.80 -21.14
CA THR A 252 -3.07 15.55 -21.89
C THR A 252 -2.33 15.63 -23.23
N GLY A 253 -1.37 14.72 -23.44
CA GLY A 253 -0.51 14.71 -24.61
C GLY A 253 -1.16 14.21 -25.90
N ALA A 254 -0.48 14.50 -27.01
CA ALA A 254 -0.88 14.12 -28.37
C ALA A 254 -1.15 12.61 -28.54
N GLY A 255 -2.19 12.29 -29.32
CA GLY A 255 -2.64 10.92 -29.59
C GLY A 255 -3.55 10.31 -28.53
N PHE A 256 -3.93 11.05 -27.48
CA PHE A 256 -4.95 10.60 -26.53
C PHE A 256 -6.35 10.63 -27.15
N LEU A 257 -7.12 9.56 -26.97
CA LEU A 257 -8.52 9.44 -27.41
C LEU A 257 -9.44 10.21 -26.45
N VAL A 258 -10.07 11.28 -26.93
CA VAL A 258 -10.99 12.13 -26.16
C VAL A 258 -12.40 11.56 -26.12
N GLY A 259 -12.84 10.96 -27.22
CA GLY A 259 -14.19 10.40 -27.37
C GLY A 259 -14.48 9.97 -28.80
N THR A 260 -15.68 9.45 -29.05
CA THR A 260 -16.13 9.00 -30.37
C THR A 260 -17.43 9.70 -30.71
N ILE A 261 -17.51 10.27 -31.91
CA ILE A 261 -18.72 10.93 -32.41
C ILE A 261 -19.83 9.90 -32.64
N VAL A 262 -21.01 10.21 -32.12
CA VAL A 262 -22.25 9.49 -32.41
C VAL A 262 -23.04 10.28 -33.45
N ALA A 263 -23.36 9.63 -34.56
CA ALA A 263 -24.33 10.06 -35.56
C ALA A 263 -25.17 8.84 -35.97
N THR A 264 -26.38 9.09 -36.45
CA THR A 264 -27.27 8.08 -37.01
C THR A 264 -27.64 8.48 -38.42
N ASP A 265 -27.86 7.51 -39.29
CA ASP A 265 -28.33 7.73 -40.64
C ASP A 265 -29.26 6.58 -40.98
N ASP A 266 -30.31 6.88 -41.74
CA ASP A 266 -31.37 5.92 -42.04
C ASP A 266 -30.98 5.09 -43.30
N GLY A 267 -30.10 5.64 -44.15
CA GLY A 267 -29.48 4.92 -45.26
C GLY A 267 -28.47 3.84 -44.84
N THR A 268 -28.06 3.01 -45.81
CA THR A 268 -27.13 1.88 -45.56
C THR A 268 -25.66 2.22 -45.81
N GLU A 269 -25.39 3.46 -46.22
CA GLU A 269 -24.09 4.00 -46.57
C GLU A 269 -23.16 4.15 -45.35
N PRO A 270 -21.85 3.88 -45.49
CA PRO A 270 -20.91 4.04 -44.39
C PRO A 270 -20.61 5.51 -44.13
N LEU A 271 -20.99 5.99 -42.94
CA LEU A 271 -20.72 7.36 -42.51
C LEU A 271 -19.21 7.66 -42.45
N SER A 272 -18.88 8.85 -42.95
CA SER A 272 -17.56 9.47 -42.90
C SER A 272 -17.61 10.76 -42.09
N PHE A 273 -16.52 11.05 -41.37
CA PHE A 273 -16.47 12.13 -40.39
C PHE A 273 -15.30 13.07 -40.66
N ALA A 274 -15.50 14.38 -40.53
CA ALA A 274 -14.44 15.37 -40.73
C ALA A 274 -14.56 16.55 -39.76
N ILE A 275 -13.42 17.06 -39.26
CA ILE A 275 -13.39 18.35 -38.56
C ILE A 275 -13.40 19.46 -39.62
N LYS A 276 -14.45 20.29 -39.63
CA LYS A 276 -14.54 21.49 -40.48
C LYS A 276 -13.75 22.66 -39.90
N THR A 277 -13.87 22.85 -38.60
CA THR A 277 -13.10 23.82 -37.81
C THR A 277 -12.93 23.26 -36.40
N ASN A 278 -11.78 23.44 -35.80
CA ASN A 278 -11.58 23.28 -34.36
C ASN A 278 -10.75 24.44 -33.82
N ASP A 279 -10.94 24.68 -32.54
CA ASP A 279 -10.12 25.61 -31.80
C ASP A 279 -8.64 25.19 -31.81
N ASP A 280 -7.77 26.12 -32.22
CA ASP A 280 -6.30 26.06 -32.11
C ASP A 280 -5.65 24.85 -32.82
N ASP A 281 -6.35 24.23 -33.79
CA ASP A 281 -5.99 22.95 -34.43
C ASP A 281 -5.71 21.83 -33.40
N ALA A 282 -6.29 21.91 -32.19
CA ALA A 282 -5.89 21.12 -31.02
C ALA A 282 -6.32 19.64 -31.07
N PHE A 283 -7.14 19.26 -32.06
CA PHE A 283 -7.71 17.92 -32.20
C PHE A 283 -7.59 17.38 -33.62
N THR A 284 -7.56 16.06 -33.74
CA THR A 284 -7.69 15.31 -34.99
C THR A 284 -8.83 14.32 -34.85
N LEU A 285 -9.42 13.88 -35.96
CA LEU A 285 -10.51 12.92 -35.95
C LEU A 285 -10.25 11.81 -36.98
N ASP A 286 -10.56 10.56 -36.65
CA ASP A 286 -10.52 9.45 -37.61
C ASP A 286 -11.76 9.46 -38.50
N GLU A 287 -11.53 9.53 -39.81
CA GLU A 287 -12.55 9.68 -40.85
C GLU A 287 -13.57 8.52 -40.86
N SER A 288 -13.20 7.34 -40.37
CA SER A 288 -13.98 6.10 -40.46
C SER A 288 -14.61 5.63 -39.15
N SER A 289 -14.02 5.98 -37.99
CA SER A 289 -14.57 5.63 -36.68
C SER A 289 -15.22 6.80 -35.93
N GLY A 290 -15.00 8.04 -36.37
CA GLY A 290 -15.46 9.24 -35.65
C GLY A 290 -14.71 9.50 -34.34
N GLU A 291 -13.60 8.79 -34.07
CA GLU A 291 -12.78 8.96 -32.87
C GLU A 291 -12.00 10.28 -32.90
N ILE A 292 -12.18 11.12 -31.87
CA ILE A 292 -11.44 12.36 -31.67
C ILE A 292 -10.19 12.09 -30.84
N PHE A 293 -9.03 12.48 -31.36
CA PHE A 293 -7.74 12.42 -30.69
C PHE A 293 -7.16 13.81 -30.46
N VAL A 294 -6.36 13.98 -29.40
CA VAL A 294 -5.52 15.17 -29.21
C VAL A 294 -4.48 15.27 -30.34
N SER A 295 -4.37 16.44 -30.98
CA SER A 295 -3.40 16.65 -32.06
C SER A 295 -1.98 16.89 -31.53
N ASN A 296 -0.98 16.90 -32.41
CA ASN A 296 0.40 17.25 -32.05
C ASN A 296 0.60 18.75 -31.71
N THR A 297 -0.41 19.59 -31.96
CA THR A 297 -0.44 21.02 -31.59
C THR A 297 -1.36 21.29 -30.41
N GLY A 298 -2.12 20.29 -29.95
CA GLY A 298 -2.93 20.37 -28.74
C GLY A 298 -2.07 20.59 -27.50
N SER A 299 -2.33 21.70 -26.81
CA SER A 299 -1.81 22.02 -25.48
C SER A 299 -2.99 22.54 -24.69
N PHE A 300 -3.26 21.92 -23.54
CA PHE A 300 -4.41 22.24 -22.69
C PHE A 300 -3.91 22.66 -21.33
N ASP A 301 -4.36 23.83 -20.92
CA ASP A 301 -4.04 24.59 -19.72
C ASP A 301 -5.39 25.23 -19.34
N TYR A 302 -5.92 24.83 -18.18
CA TYR A 302 -7.29 25.15 -17.75
C TYR A 302 -7.45 26.64 -17.46
N GLU A 303 -6.46 27.25 -16.81
CA GLU A 303 -6.35 28.68 -16.49
C GLU A 303 -6.38 29.55 -17.74
N THR A 304 -5.71 29.11 -18.80
CA THR A 304 -5.63 29.81 -20.09
C THR A 304 -6.89 29.60 -20.92
N LYS A 305 -7.39 28.35 -21.03
CA LYS A 305 -8.58 28.03 -21.84
C LYS A 305 -9.22 26.70 -21.43
N ASN A 306 -10.33 26.79 -20.69
CA ASN A 306 -11.05 25.61 -20.19
C ASN A 306 -12.14 25.02 -21.12
N VAL A 307 -12.41 25.61 -22.30
CA VAL A 307 -13.40 25.08 -23.25
C VAL A 307 -12.91 25.23 -24.68
N TYR A 308 -12.98 24.14 -25.46
CA TYR A 308 -12.67 24.09 -26.89
C TYR A 308 -13.92 23.71 -27.69
N SER A 309 -14.13 24.39 -28.81
CA SER A 309 -15.21 24.08 -29.76
C SER A 309 -14.69 23.46 -31.04
N LEU A 310 -15.39 22.46 -31.55
CA LEU A 310 -15.19 21.85 -32.86
C LEU A 310 -16.51 21.88 -33.63
N VAL A 311 -16.45 22.09 -34.94
CA VAL A 311 -17.55 21.82 -35.86
C VAL A 311 -17.16 20.57 -36.63
N VAL A 312 -17.87 19.48 -36.39
CA VAL A 312 -17.71 18.20 -37.10
C VAL A 312 -18.76 18.14 -38.20
N VAL A 313 -18.37 17.60 -39.35
CA VAL A 313 -19.26 17.18 -40.45
C VAL A 313 -19.36 15.67 -40.40
N VAL A 314 -20.56 15.14 -40.55
CA VAL A 314 -20.81 13.73 -40.88
C VAL A 314 -21.43 13.65 -42.28
N SER A 315 -21.05 12.64 -43.06
CA SER A 315 -21.51 12.43 -44.43
C SER A 315 -21.63 10.96 -44.79
N ASP A 316 -22.76 10.60 -45.39
CA ASP A 316 -23.03 9.33 -46.09
C ASP A 316 -22.34 9.25 -47.48
N GLY A 317 -21.84 10.39 -47.98
CA GLY A 317 -21.23 10.54 -49.30
C GLY A 317 -22.10 11.26 -50.33
N VAL A 318 -23.38 11.52 -50.02
CA VAL A 318 -24.33 12.32 -50.81
C VAL A 318 -24.75 13.58 -50.02
N PHE A 319 -25.07 13.45 -48.73
CA PHE A 319 -25.43 14.57 -47.86
C PHE A 319 -24.38 14.84 -46.77
N GLU A 320 -24.48 15.99 -46.12
CA GLU A 320 -23.56 16.44 -45.08
C GLU A 320 -24.35 17.16 -43.97
N THR A 321 -24.10 16.79 -42.71
CA THR A 321 -24.67 17.45 -41.53
C THR A 321 -23.56 17.93 -40.60
N GLU A 322 -23.71 19.15 -40.09
CA GLU A 322 -22.75 19.79 -39.19
C GLU A 322 -23.29 19.90 -37.77
N ALA A 323 -22.48 19.53 -36.79
CA ALA A 323 -22.79 19.74 -35.37
C ALA A 323 -21.58 20.28 -34.60
N VAL A 324 -21.87 20.99 -33.51
CA VAL A 324 -20.85 21.51 -32.59
C VAL A 324 -20.52 20.44 -31.54
N VAL A 325 -19.24 20.19 -31.36
CA VAL A 325 -18.70 19.31 -30.33
C VAL A 325 -17.90 20.17 -29.36
N THR A 326 -18.24 20.12 -28.09
CA THR A 326 -17.59 20.90 -27.03
C THR A 326 -16.70 20.00 -26.20
N ILE A 327 -15.44 20.37 -26.02
CA ILE A 327 -14.49 19.67 -25.16
C ILE A 327 -14.17 20.58 -23.98
N ASN A 328 -14.67 20.19 -22.81
CA ASN A 328 -14.40 20.89 -21.56
C ASN A 328 -13.08 20.37 -20.99
N ILE A 329 -12.11 21.26 -20.77
CA ILE A 329 -10.90 20.91 -20.05
C ILE A 329 -11.22 20.84 -18.56
N THR A 330 -10.70 19.82 -17.87
CA THR A 330 -10.83 19.69 -16.42
C THR A 330 -9.49 20.02 -15.76
N ASP A 331 -9.56 21.06 -14.93
CA ASP A 331 -8.60 21.48 -13.90
C ASP A 331 -7.92 20.30 -13.20
N VAL A 332 -6.59 20.34 -13.19
CA VAL A 332 -5.73 19.60 -12.28
C VAL A 332 -5.08 20.64 -11.37
N ASP A 333 -5.36 20.55 -10.07
CA ASP A 333 -4.81 21.43 -9.02
C ASP A 333 -3.27 21.55 -9.09
N GLU A 334 -2.80 22.53 -9.87
CA GLU A 334 -1.41 22.85 -10.12
C GLU A 334 -0.94 23.86 -9.08
N ASN A 335 -0.09 23.41 -8.16
CA ASN A 335 0.56 24.28 -7.19
C ASN A 335 1.37 25.36 -7.94
N THR A 336 0.90 26.60 -7.94
CA THR A 336 1.54 27.72 -8.64
C THR A 336 2.72 28.22 -7.81
N ALA A 337 3.87 28.47 -8.44
CA ALA A 337 5.03 29.00 -7.71
C ALA A 337 4.72 30.39 -7.10
N PRO A 338 5.12 30.67 -5.85
CA PRO A 338 4.74 31.90 -5.16
C PRO A 338 5.30 33.13 -5.85
N VAL A 339 4.52 34.21 -5.95
CA VAL A 339 4.95 35.44 -6.61
C VAL A 339 5.62 36.38 -5.62
N VAL A 340 6.92 36.58 -5.78
CA VAL A 340 7.70 37.63 -5.10
C VAL A 340 8.31 38.58 -6.13
N THR A 341 8.12 39.88 -5.95
CA THR A 341 8.69 40.92 -6.83
C THR A 341 9.83 41.65 -6.15
N ALA A 342 10.72 42.26 -6.95
CA ALA A 342 11.78 43.10 -6.43
C ALA A 342 11.23 44.23 -5.53
N GLN A 343 11.88 44.44 -4.38
CA GLN A 343 11.41 45.35 -3.33
C GLN A 343 12.55 46.25 -2.85
N THR A 344 12.18 47.42 -2.31
CA THR A 344 13.14 48.41 -1.81
C THR A 344 12.79 48.79 -0.38
N PHE A 345 13.79 48.77 0.50
CA PHE A 345 13.68 49.26 1.87
C PHE A 345 14.71 50.36 2.13
N SER A 346 14.57 51.08 3.24
CA SER A 346 15.53 52.10 3.67
C SER A 346 15.75 52.03 5.17
N ILE A 347 17.00 52.25 5.60
CA ILE A 347 17.41 52.24 7.01
C ILE A 347 18.43 53.37 7.24
N ALA A 348 18.36 54.05 8.39
CA ALA A 348 19.36 55.03 8.78
C ALA A 348 20.65 54.32 9.21
N GLU A 349 21.82 54.89 8.94
CA GLU A 349 23.09 54.26 9.27
C GLU A 349 23.30 54.03 10.78
N ASP A 350 22.79 54.93 11.62
CA ASP A 350 22.83 54.86 13.08
C ASP A 350 21.88 53.79 13.69
N SER A 351 21.21 53.00 12.86
CA SER A 351 20.20 52.04 13.30
C SER A 351 20.79 50.88 14.08
N ALA A 352 20.28 50.67 15.30
CA ALA A 352 20.71 49.58 16.16
C ALA A 352 20.46 48.17 15.55
N SER A 353 21.41 47.26 15.77
CA SER A 353 21.30 45.86 15.33
C SER A 353 20.03 45.18 15.84
N GLY A 354 19.45 44.30 15.01
CA GLY A 354 18.20 43.61 15.29
C GLY A 354 16.93 44.44 15.08
N ILE A 355 17.04 45.70 14.63
CA ILE A 355 15.85 46.49 14.26
C ILE A 355 15.18 45.91 13.01
N ALA A 356 13.84 45.92 12.99
CA ALA A 356 13.06 45.53 11.82
C ALA A 356 13.10 46.63 10.75
N ILE A 357 13.51 46.26 9.54
CA ILE A 357 13.64 47.14 8.37
C ILE A 357 12.33 47.17 7.58
N GLY A 358 11.68 46.02 7.48
CA GLY A 358 10.44 45.82 6.73
C GLY A 358 10.11 44.34 6.59
N THR A 359 9.11 44.02 5.77
CA THR A 359 8.69 42.65 5.51
C THR A 359 8.67 42.41 4.01
N VAL A 360 9.34 41.36 3.54
CA VAL A 360 9.31 40.95 2.13
C VAL A 360 7.92 40.43 1.82
N MET A 361 7.20 41.16 0.98
CA MET A 361 5.87 40.78 0.53
C MET A 361 5.97 39.77 -0.62
N ALA A 362 5.26 38.66 -0.49
CA ALA A 362 5.02 37.68 -1.54
C ALA A 362 3.56 37.22 -1.48
N THR A 363 3.04 36.74 -2.60
CA THR A 363 1.66 36.27 -2.73
C THR A 363 1.62 34.91 -3.40
N ASP A 364 0.88 33.99 -2.81
CA ASP A 364 0.60 32.67 -3.36
C ASP A 364 -0.80 32.66 -3.96
N ALA A 365 -1.00 32.06 -5.12
CA ALA A 365 -2.31 32.01 -5.76
C ALA A 365 -3.27 31.09 -4.97
N GLU A 366 -2.74 29.95 -4.49
CA GLU A 366 -3.46 28.95 -3.71
C GLU A 366 -3.47 29.28 -2.20
N SER A 367 -2.87 30.41 -1.80
CA SER A 367 -2.74 30.88 -0.41
C SER A 367 -1.99 29.90 0.53
N ASN A 368 -0.99 29.19 -0.01
CA ASN A 368 -0.10 28.30 0.73
C ASN A 368 0.72 29.06 1.79
N THR A 369 1.26 28.30 2.75
CA THR A 369 2.08 28.88 3.83
C THR A 369 3.49 29.15 3.32
N LEU A 370 3.79 30.41 3.05
CA LEU A 370 5.08 30.82 2.51
C LEU A 370 6.20 30.81 3.55
N SER A 371 7.38 30.43 3.08
CA SER A 371 8.64 30.46 3.82
C SER A 371 9.70 31.27 3.09
N PHE A 372 10.57 31.94 3.85
CA PHE A 372 11.49 32.96 3.34
C PHE A 372 12.95 32.65 3.71
N SER A 373 13.90 32.88 2.81
CA SER A 373 15.33 32.79 3.10
C SER A 373 16.17 33.74 2.25
N ILE A 374 17.39 34.07 2.68
CA ILE A 374 18.34 34.86 1.89
C ILE A 374 19.32 33.91 1.19
N LYS A 375 19.40 34.00 -0.13
CA LYS A 375 20.32 33.22 -0.99
C LYS A 375 21.67 33.91 -1.18
N THR A 376 21.67 35.24 -1.29
CA THR A 376 22.88 36.06 -1.33
C THR A 376 22.67 37.29 -0.46
N ASN A 377 23.62 37.55 0.43
CA ASN A 377 23.57 38.61 1.43
C ASN A 377 24.83 39.46 1.30
N ASP A 378 24.70 40.71 0.84
CA ASP A 378 25.85 41.62 0.78
C ASP A 378 26.41 41.84 2.20
N ASP A 379 27.70 41.51 2.37
CA ASP A 379 28.46 41.65 3.63
C ASP A 379 27.82 40.95 4.86
N ASP A 380 26.97 39.95 4.62
CA ASP A 380 26.13 39.26 5.62
C ASP A 380 25.29 40.22 6.51
N ALA A 381 24.93 41.39 5.97
CA ALA A 381 24.40 42.51 6.76
C ALA A 381 22.93 42.38 7.20
N PHE A 382 22.17 41.42 6.67
CA PHE A 382 20.72 41.29 6.93
C PHE A 382 20.31 39.87 7.34
N GLU A 383 19.31 39.77 8.20
CA GLU A 383 18.66 38.51 8.58
C GLU A 383 17.19 38.55 8.12
N ILE A 384 16.59 37.39 7.78
CA ILE A 384 15.16 37.28 7.46
C ILE A 384 14.48 36.21 8.31
N ASN A 385 13.30 36.53 8.83
CA ASN A 385 12.47 35.56 9.54
C ASN A 385 11.79 34.60 8.56
N THR A 386 12.13 33.32 8.65
CA THR A 386 11.66 32.27 7.72
C THR A 386 10.14 32.12 7.65
N SER A 387 9.39 32.51 8.68
CA SER A 387 7.93 32.34 8.76
C SER A 387 7.11 33.61 8.48
N THR A 388 7.75 34.78 8.43
CA THR A 388 7.05 36.07 8.28
C THR A 388 7.62 36.97 7.18
N GLY A 389 8.83 36.68 6.67
CA GLY A 389 9.51 37.55 5.70
C GLY A 389 10.05 38.86 6.30
N GLU A 390 10.01 39.03 7.63
CA GLU A 390 10.54 40.20 8.32
C GLU A 390 12.07 40.26 8.17
N LEU A 391 12.56 41.36 7.57
CA LEU A 391 13.98 41.67 7.44
C LEU A 391 14.45 42.48 8.65
N THR A 392 15.54 42.04 9.27
CA THR A 392 16.19 42.72 10.39
C THR A 392 17.66 43.00 10.10
N LEU A 393 18.20 44.07 10.67
CA LEU A 393 19.63 44.36 10.61
C LEU A 393 20.41 43.30 11.40
N ALA A 394 21.39 42.63 10.79
CA ALA A 394 22.13 41.55 11.47
C ALA A 394 22.99 42.06 12.64
N THR A 395 23.32 41.16 13.57
CA THR A 395 24.07 41.52 14.79
C THR A 395 25.53 41.92 14.58
N SER A 396 26.09 41.66 13.39
CA SER A 396 27.45 42.02 12.96
C SER A 396 27.50 43.22 12.01
N SER A 397 26.35 43.81 11.66
CA SER A 397 26.26 44.87 10.66
C SER A 397 26.69 46.22 11.22
N ASN A 398 27.54 46.93 10.47
CA ASN A 398 27.89 48.32 10.71
C ASN A 398 27.54 49.09 9.43
N LEU A 399 26.45 49.85 9.47
CA LEU A 399 25.99 50.66 8.34
C LEU A 399 26.65 52.03 8.41
N ASP A 400 27.03 52.56 7.25
CA ASP A 400 27.81 53.79 7.08
C ASP A 400 27.48 54.29 5.66
N PHE A 401 26.89 55.48 5.55
CA PHE A 401 26.41 56.04 4.29
C PHE A 401 27.57 56.46 3.38
N GLU A 402 28.62 57.07 3.95
CA GLU A 402 29.85 57.49 3.29
C GLU A 402 30.60 56.29 2.65
N THR A 403 30.62 55.16 3.36
CA THR A 403 31.27 53.92 2.91
C THR A 403 30.39 53.16 1.91
N LYS A 404 29.09 52.95 2.19
CA LYS A 404 28.20 52.15 1.34
C LYS A 404 26.72 52.53 1.50
N ASN A 405 26.28 53.49 0.70
CA ASN A 405 24.89 53.96 0.66
C ASN A 405 23.81 52.95 0.19
N SER A 406 24.15 51.74 -0.26
CA SER A 406 23.15 50.71 -0.62
C SER A 406 23.69 49.28 -0.64
N TYR A 407 22.81 48.34 -0.28
CA TYR A 407 23.04 46.89 -0.27
C TYR A 407 22.01 46.17 -1.13
N THR A 408 22.38 45.02 -1.69
CA THR A 408 21.48 44.15 -2.46
C THR A 408 21.49 42.73 -1.90
N ILE A 409 20.31 42.16 -1.68
CA ILE A 409 20.14 40.76 -1.29
C ILE A 409 19.22 40.03 -2.27
N VAL A 410 19.34 38.71 -2.38
CA VAL A 410 18.39 37.86 -3.12
C VAL A 410 17.63 37.02 -2.11
N VAL A 411 16.31 37.21 -2.06
CA VAL A 411 15.40 36.48 -1.19
C VAL A 411 14.72 35.38 -1.99
N VAL A 412 14.71 34.16 -1.43
CA VAL A 412 13.94 33.01 -1.92
C VAL A 412 12.65 32.93 -1.13
N VAL A 413 11.54 32.71 -1.83
CA VAL A 413 10.22 32.42 -1.24
C VAL A 413 9.75 31.06 -1.72
N SER A 414 9.28 30.22 -0.79
CA SER A 414 8.79 28.87 -1.09
C SER A 414 7.47 28.55 -0.39
N ASP A 415 6.57 27.92 -1.12
CA ASP A 415 5.31 27.30 -0.62
C ASP A 415 5.53 25.92 0.04
N GLY A 416 6.74 25.35 -0.09
CA GLY A 416 7.11 24.00 0.36
C GLY A 416 7.31 22.97 -0.77
N VAL A 417 7.02 23.32 -2.02
CA VAL A 417 7.13 22.50 -3.24
C VAL A 417 7.93 23.24 -4.33
N LEU A 418 7.61 24.51 -4.57
CA LEU A 418 8.25 25.38 -5.55
C LEU A 418 8.94 26.58 -4.86
N GLU A 419 9.84 27.22 -5.58
CA GLU A 419 10.64 28.35 -5.09
C GLU A 419 10.73 29.46 -6.14
N THR A 420 10.68 30.72 -5.71
CA THR A 420 10.93 31.89 -6.55
C THR A 420 11.89 32.87 -5.87
N GLU A 421 12.56 33.69 -6.67
CA GLU A 421 13.62 34.59 -6.21
C GLU A 421 13.33 36.04 -6.60
N ALA A 422 13.53 36.96 -5.66
CA ALA A 422 13.52 38.39 -5.92
C ALA A 422 14.73 39.11 -5.33
N THR A 423 15.20 40.11 -6.06
CA THR A 423 16.21 41.06 -5.57
C THR A 423 15.55 42.08 -4.64
N VAL A 424 16.09 42.22 -3.44
CA VAL A 424 15.71 43.27 -2.49
C VAL A 424 16.88 44.24 -2.34
N THR A 425 16.61 45.54 -2.51
CA THR A 425 17.61 46.60 -2.36
C THR A 425 17.33 47.39 -1.09
N ILE A 426 18.34 47.55 -0.24
CA ILE A 426 18.27 48.36 0.98
C ILE A 426 19.11 49.62 0.73
N ALA A 427 18.47 50.78 0.82
CA ALA A 427 19.15 52.08 0.76
C ALA A 427 19.51 52.54 2.18
N ILE A 428 20.73 53.02 2.37
CA ILE A 428 21.13 53.66 3.62
C ILE A 428 20.77 55.15 3.52
N THR A 429 20.23 55.73 4.59
CA THR A 429 19.93 57.17 4.67
C THR A 429 20.89 57.86 5.62
N ASP A 430 21.68 58.77 5.04
CA ASP A 430 22.46 59.83 5.67
C ASP A 430 21.72 60.48 6.86
N VAL A 431 22.38 60.49 8.02
CA VAL A 431 21.98 61.24 9.21
C VAL A 431 23.07 62.26 9.51
N GLU A 432 22.86 63.53 9.11
CA GLU A 432 23.85 64.60 9.31
C GLU A 432 24.46 64.62 10.71
N ASP A 433 25.66 64.06 10.79
CA ASP A 433 26.51 64.10 11.96
C ASP A 433 27.42 65.33 11.90
N ASN A 434 27.91 65.74 13.06
CA ASN A 434 29.12 66.54 13.06
C ASN A 434 30.23 65.53 12.74
N THR A 435 30.98 65.72 11.66
CA THR A 435 31.96 64.69 11.27
C THR A 435 33.21 64.84 12.13
N ALA A 436 33.53 63.83 12.94
CA ALA A 436 34.60 63.94 13.94
C ALA A 436 35.98 64.21 13.27
N PRO A 437 36.90 64.96 13.93
CA PRO A 437 38.16 65.38 13.32
C PRO A 437 38.98 64.22 12.73
N ALA A 438 39.41 64.32 11.48
CA ALA A 438 40.27 63.31 10.88
C ALA A 438 41.72 63.45 11.38
N VAL A 439 42.21 62.42 12.07
CA VAL A 439 43.60 62.30 12.50
C VAL A 439 44.12 60.91 12.09
N ASP A 440 45.14 60.90 11.22
CA ASP A 440 45.78 59.66 10.77
C ASP A 440 46.82 59.17 11.80
N ALA A 441 47.02 57.85 11.82
CA ALA A 441 48.15 57.25 12.53
C ALA A 441 49.49 57.80 12.02
N GLN A 442 50.35 58.24 12.93
CA GLN A 442 51.62 58.89 12.61
C GLN A 442 52.78 58.19 13.33
N THR A 443 53.97 58.28 12.76
CA THR A 443 55.18 57.68 13.32
C THR A 443 56.24 58.73 13.56
N PHE A 444 56.75 58.79 14.78
CA PHE A 444 57.90 59.61 15.17
C PHE A 444 59.07 58.73 15.60
N ASN A 445 60.27 59.30 15.65
CA ASN A 445 61.48 58.61 16.08
C ASN A 445 62.15 59.41 17.20
N ILE A 446 62.69 58.71 18.21
CA ILE A 446 63.45 59.29 19.31
C ILE A 446 64.63 58.37 19.64
N ALA A 447 65.81 58.93 19.96
CA ALA A 447 66.94 58.11 20.43
C ALA A 447 66.73 57.72 21.89
N GLU A 448 67.12 56.52 22.31
CA GLU A 448 66.86 56.07 23.68
C GLU A 448 67.55 56.93 24.75
N ASP A 449 68.73 57.49 24.45
CA ASP A 449 69.47 58.37 25.35
C ASP A 449 68.90 59.80 25.45
N SER A 450 67.72 60.04 24.86
CA SER A 450 67.07 61.37 24.83
C SER A 450 66.68 61.86 26.22
N ALA A 451 67.06 63.10 26.51
CA ALA A 451 66.75 63.72 27.79
C ALA A 451 65.24 64.04 27.93
N SER A 452 64.72 63.95 29.16
CA SER A 452 63.36 64.38 29.53
C SER A 452 63.04 65.79 29.01
N GLY A 453 61.85 65.99 28.44
CA GLY A 453 61.40 67.25 27.82
C GLY A 453 61.90 67.47 26.39
N THR A 454 62.52 66.47 25.75
CA THR A 454 62.89 66.55 24.32
C THR A 454 61.64 66.53 23.46
N ALA A 455 61.47 67.53 22.59
CA ALA A 455 60.39 67.59 21.60
C ALA A 455 60.62 66.56 20.49
N ILE A 456 59.55 65.85 20.12
CA ILE A 456 59.57 64.68 19.22
C ILE A 456 58.98 65.03 17.86
N GLY A 457 57.88 65.77 17.84
CA GLY A 457 57.15 66.15 16.63
C GLY A 457 55.81 66.80 16.95
N THR A 458 54.96 66.99 15.94
CA THR A 458 53.62 67.58 16.10
C THR A 458 52.60 66.69 15.42
N VAL A 459 51.53 66.33 16.12
CA VAL A 459 50.43 65.52 15.58
C VAL A 459 49.62 66.37 14.60
N ILE A 460 49.47 65.88 13.37
CA ILE A 460 48.69 66.53 12.32
C ILE A 460 47.28 65.96 12.33
N ALA A 461 46.27 66.84 12.37
CA ALA A 461 44.86 66.51 12.24
C ALA A 461 44.13 67.57 11.40
N THR A 462 42.98 67.21 10.85
CA THR A 462 42.13 68.06 10.00
C THR A 462 40.68 67.90 10.35
N ASP A 463 39.90 68.95 10.13
CA ASP A 463 38.45 69.00 10.38
C ASP A 463 37.76 69.40 9.07
N ALA A 464 36.72 68.68 8.64
CA ALA A 464 36.06 68.96 7.36
C ALA A 464 35.38 70.34 7.36
N GLU A 465 34.81 70.72 8.50
CA GLU A 465 34.12 71.99 8.75
C GLU A 465 35.09 73.11 9.20
N SER A 466 36.38 72.79 9.36
CA SER A 466 37.47 73.67 9.80
C SER A 466 37.27 74.28 11.21
N ASN A 467 36.73 73.48 12.14
CA ASN A 467 36.60 73.78 13.57
C ASN A 467 37.97 73.91 14.26
N THR A 468 37.96 74.40 15.50
CA THR A 468 39.20 74.60 16.29
C THR A 468 39.53 73.33 17.05
N LEU A 469 40.69 72.73 16.75
CA LEU A 469 41.09 71.46 17.34
C LEU A 469 41.87 71.61 18.65
N SER A 470 41.62 70.70 19.58
CA SER A 470 42.39 70.48 20.82
C SER A 470 42.89 69.04 20.93
N PHE A 471 44.08 68.86 21.48
CA PHE A 471 44.80 67.58 21.52
C PHE A 471 45.01 67.08 22.96
N SER A 472 44.88 65.78 23.21
CA SER A 472 45.26 65.17 24.50
C SER A 472 45.73 63.72 24.32
N ILE A 473 46.46 63.17 25.30
CA ILE A 473 46.83 61.75 25.28
C ILE A 473 45.81 60.97 26.12
N LYS A 474 45.11 60.02 25.50
CA LYS A 474 44.13 59.15 26.16
C LYS A 474 44.79 57.93 26.81
N THR A 475 45.72 57.30 26.10
CA THR A 475 46.58 56.24 26.65
C THR A 475 48.02 56.54 26.34
N ASN A 476 48.86 56.50 27.37
CA ASN A 476 50.25 56.88 27.33
C ASN A 476 51.07 55.67 27.77
N ASP A 477 51.75 55.00 26.85
CA ASP A 477 52.62 53.88 27.20
C ASP A 477 53.65 54.33 28.25
N ASP A 478 53.63 53.67 29.40
CA ASP A 478 54.52 53.91 30.54
C ASP A 478 54.51 55.36 31.08
N ASP A 479 53.42 56.11 30.82
CA ASP A 479 53.29 57.56 31.05
C ASP A 479 54.45 58.39 30.44
N ALA A 480 55.01 57.89 29.34
CA ALA A 480 56.31 58.34 28.83
C ALA A 480 56.28 59.64 28.01
N PHE A 481 55.12 60.14 27.57
CA PHE A 481 55.01 61.30 26.69
C PHE A 481 54.07 62.40 27.20
N GLU A 482 54.29 63.64 26.78
CA GLU A 482 53.43 64.80 27.04
C GLU A 482 53.05 65.45 25.70
N ILE A 483 51.81 65.95 25.56
CA ILE A 483 51.33 66.69 24.37
C ILE A 483 50.82 68.09 24.75
N ASP A 484 51.09 69.08 23.91
CA ASP A 484 50.51 70.43 24.04
C ASP A 484 49.07 70.49 23.49
N GLU A 485 48.14 70.94 24.33
CA GLU A 485 46.69 70.94 24.08
C GLU A 485 46.27 71.76 22.85
N ALA A 486 46.98 72.84 22.54
CA ALA A 486 46.59 73.80 21.50
C ALA A 486 47.36 73.63 20.18
N THR A 487 48.49 72.91 20.20
CA THR A 487 49.38 72.77 19.04
C THR A 487 49.63 71.33 18.62
N GLY A 488 49.39 70.34 19.49
CA GLY A 488 49.67 68.93 19.21
C GLY A 488 51.15 68.56 19.26
N GLU A 489 52.03 69.41 19.80
CA GLU A 489 53.46 69.11 19.96
C GLU A 489 53.67 68.02 21.02
N LEU A 490 54.30 66.91 20.61
CA LEU A 490 54.69 65.78 21.45
C LEU A 490 56.10 65.96 21.99
N SER A 491 56.29 65.61 23.26
CA SER A 491 57.60 65.61 23.93
C SER A 491 57.75 64.43 24.91
N LEU A 492 59.00 64.08 25.24
CA LEU A 492 59.29 63.06 26.24
C LEU A 492 58.96 63.59 27.65
N SER A 493 58.17 62.84 28.42
CA SER A 493 57.68 63.24 29.75
C SER A 493 58.82 63.53 30.72
N SER A 494 58.57 64.46 31.65
CA SER A 494 59.53 64.89 32.67
C SER A 494 60.02 63.79 33.62
N THR A 495 59.34 62.63 33.67
CA THR A 495 59.70 61.47 34.49
C THR A 495 60.07 60.22 33.68
N ALA A 496 60.05 60.29 32.35
CA ALA A 496 60.26 59.14 31.48
C ALA A 496 61.74 58.80 31.26
N THR A 497 62.00 57.51 31.09
CA THR A 497 63.24 56.94 30.57
C THR A 497 62.86 55.89 29.54
N ILE A 498 63.42 55.99 28.34
CA ILE A 498 63.20 55.06 27.22
C ILE A 498 64.50 54.30 26.94
N ASP A 499 64.38 53.08 26.44
CA ASP A 499 65.44 52.07 26.34
C ASP A 499 65.03 51.13 25.19
N PHE A 500 65.89 50.97 24.17
CA PHE A 500 65.59 50.23 22.95
C PHE A 500 65.53 48.72 23.20
N GLU A 501 66.47 48.19 23.99
CA GLU A 501 66.56 46.78 24.37
C GLU A 501 65.35 46.33 25.20
N THR A 502 64.84 47.22 26.07
CA THR A 502 63.61 47.00 26.84
C THR A 502 62.37 47.17 25.98
N LYS A 503 62.29 48.24 25.16
CA LYS A 503 61.10 48.59 24.37
C LYS A 503 61.42 49.53 23.21
N ASN A 504 61.57 48.96 22.01
CA ASN A 504 61.89 49.71 20.79
C ASN A 504 60.73 50.47 20.13
N GLU A 505 59.48 50.26 20.56
CA GLU A 505 58.31 51.00 20.08
C GLU A 505 57.37 51.31 21.25
N TYR A 506 57.00 52.58 21.38
CA TYR A 506 55.95 53.04 22.28
C TYR A 506 54.73 53.41 21.47
N THR A 507 53.56 53.05 21.98
CA THR A 507 52.28 53.41 21.37
C THR A 507 51.53 54.36 22.29
N ILE A 508 51.16 55.53 21.79
CA ILE A 508 50.22 56.42 22.48
C ILE A 508 48.96 56.58 21.64
N VAL A 509 47.82 56.78 22.30
CA VAL A 509 46.58 57.15 21.62
C VAL A 509 46.33 58.63 21.89
N VAL A 510 46.42 59.43 20.83
CA VAL A 510 46.13 60.86 20.86
C VAL A 510 44.68 61.09 20.46
N LEU A 511 43.96 61.79 21.32
CA LEU A 511 42.58 62.22 21.18
C LEU A 511 42.59 63.65 20.61
N VAL A 512 41.86 63.86 19.52
CA VAL A 512 41.70 65.17 18.85
C VAL A 512 40.23 65.54 18.85
N SER A 513 39.88 66.71 19.39
CA SER A 513 38.50 67.17 19.50
C SER A 513 38.27 68.52 18.85
N ASP A 514 37.10 68.70 18.23
CA ASP A 514 36.55 69.98 17.74
C ASP A 514 35.81 70.79 18.83
N GLY A 515 35.66 70.22 20.02
CA GLY A 515 34.88 70.76 21.15
C GLY A 515 33.50 70.11 21.35
N THR A 516 33.07 69.22 20.46
CA THR A 516 31.83 68.44 20.52
C THR A 516 32.01 66.95 20.26
N LEU A 517 32.87 66.56 19.32
CA LEU A 517 33.27 65.19 19.06
C LEU A 517 34.79 65.02 19.17
N GLU A 518 35.23 63.77 19.22
CA GLU A 518 36.62 63.40 19.44
C GLU A 518 36.98 62.18 18.58
N THR A 519 38.15 62.22 17.93
CA THR A 519 38.72 61.11 17.17
C THR A 519 40.07 60.71 17.78
N GLU A 520 40.39 59.43 17.68
CA GLU A 520 41.62 58.85 18.23
C GLU A 520 42.55 58.37 17.12
N ALA A 521 43.82 58.79 17.18
CA ALA A 521 44.89 58.21 16.38
C ALA A 521 45.91 57.51 17.26
N THR A 522 46.29 56.31 16.84
CA THR A 522 47.46 55.59 17.34
C THR A 522 48.72 56.25 16.79
N ILE A 523 49.57 56.76 17.67
CA ILE A 523 50.86 57.33 17.33
C ILE A 523 51.95 56.36 17.77
N SER A 524 52.72 55.85 16.80
CA SER A 524 53.91 55.03 17.04
C SER A 524 55.11 55.94 17.29
N ILE A 525 55.82 55.71 18.38
CA ILE A 525 57.08 56.38 18.69
C ILE A 525 58.16 55.30 18.71
N LEU A 526 58.90 55.23 17.60
CA LEU A 526 60.00 54.28 17.45
C LEU A 526 61.22 54.82 18.20
N VAL A 527 61.73 54.00 19.13
CA VAL A 527 63.02 54.25 19.74
C VAL A 527 64.11 53.76 18.78
N THR A 528 65.21 54.50 18.67
CA THR A 528 66.38 54.07 17.88
C THR A 528 67.55 53.68 18.77
N ASP A 529 67.99 52.43 18.59
CA ASP A 529 69.15 51.73 19.16
C ASP A 529 70.46 52.55 19.23
N VAL A 530 71.11 52.51 20.40
CA VAL A 530 72.39 53.12 20.78
C VAL A 530 73.37 52.09 21.39
N ALA A 531 73.25 50.82 21.00
CA ALA A 531 74.23 49.74 21.16
C ALA A 531 74.67 49.40 22.60
N GLU A 532 73.76 48.79 23.38
CA GLU A 532 74.07 48.10 24.64
C GLU A 532 74.14 46.55 24.45
N ASN A 533 74.09 45.71 25.51
CA ASN A 533 74.19 44.24 25.40
C ASN A 533 73.10 43.57 26.25
N THR A 534 72.34 42.63 25.69
CA THR A 534 71.11 42.12 26.31
C THR A 534 71.15 40.62 26.63
N ALA A 535 70.61 40.23 27.78
CA ALA A 535 70.60 38.83 28.20
C ALA A 535 69.62 37.94 27.38
N PRO A 536 69.96 36.66 27.13
CA PRO A 536 69.08 35.73 26.41
C PRO A 536 67.78 35.38 27.16
N THR A 537 66.77 34.90 26.43
CA THR A 537 65.43 34.57 26.92
C THR A 537 65.06 33.09 26.72
N VAL A 538 64.51 32.45 27.74
CA VAL A 538 64.11 31.02 27.72
C VAL A 538 62.83 30.79 28.54
N ALA A 539 61.93 29.93 28.06
CA ALA A 539 60.59 29.74 28.63
C ALA A 539 60.39 28.40 29.36
N ASN A 540 59.56 28.41 30.41
CA ASN A 540 59.13 27.22 31.12
C ASN A 540 58.36 26.28 30.17
N THR A 541 58.73 25.00 30.11
CA THR A 541 58.20 24.04 29.13
C THR A 541 57.87 22.70 29.80
N SER A 542 56.97 21.89 29.23
CA SER A 542 56.66 20.55 29.74
C SER A 542 56.76 19.45 28.69
N PHE A 543 57.28 18.29 29.09
CA PHE A 543 57.36 17.06 28.29
C PHE A 543 56.67 15.90 29.02
N THR A 544 56.21 14.90 28.27
CA THR A 544 55.69 13.63 28.84
C THR A 544 56.49 12.47 28.26
N ILE A 545 56.98 11.59 29.13
CA ILE A 545 57.75 10.39 28.75
C ILE A 545 57.24 9.16 29.49
N ASN A 546 57.34 7.99 28.86
CA ASN A 546 57.03 6.72 29.51
C ASN A 546 58.16 6.30 30.48
N GLU A 547 57.80 5.68 31.60
CA GLU A 547 58.80 5.03 32.45
C GLU A 547 59.54 3.92 31.69
N GLY A 548 60.82 3.73 32.02
CA GLY A 548 61.67 2.81 31.28
C GLY A 548 62.11 3.30 29.89
N LEU A 549 61.86 4.56 29.51
CA LEU A 549 62.52 5.20 28.37
C LEU A 549 64.04 5.00 28.47
N ALA A 550 64.66 4.56 27.38
CA ALA A 550 66.08 4.23 27.37
C ALA A 550 66.98 5.46 27.55
N ALA A 551 68.07 5.28 28.28
CA ALA A 551 69.08 6.33 28.45
C ALA A 551 69.66 6.80 27.11
N ALA A 552 70.02 8.08 27.03
CA ALA A 552 70.48 8.80 25.84
C ALA A 552 69.46 8.90 24.67
N VAL A 553 68.21 8.47 24.83
CA VAL A 553 67.13 8.83 23.89
C VAL A 553 66.74 10.29 24.14
N VAL A 554 66.79 11.10 23.09
CA VAL A 554 66.28 12.48 23.10
C VAL A 554 64.76 12.44 23.07
N PHE A 555 64.12 13.16 24.00
CA PHE A 555 62.66 13.21 24.13
C PHE A 555 62.07 14.63 24.01
N GLY A 556 62.92 15.65 23.92
CA GLY A 556 62.53 17.05 23.80
C GLY A 556 63.72 17.94 23.46
N ASN A 557 63.46 19.19 23.09
CA ASN A 557 64.48 20.21 22.89
C ASN A 557 63.99 21.52 23.55
N ILE A 558 64.91 22.26 24.17
CA ILE A 558 64.65 23.58 24.75
C ILE A 558 65.09 24.66 23.76
N ASN A 559 64.13 25.44 23.28
CA ASN A 559 64.38 26.62 22.47
C ASN A 559 64.53 27.87 23.37
N ALA A 560 65.51 28.71 23.03
CA ALA A 560 65.74 30.02 23.63
C ALA A 560 66.13 31.02 22.53
N THR A 561 65.95 32.30 22.82
CA THR A 561 66.13 33.41 21.88
C THR A 561 67.00 34.50 22.48
N ASP A 562 67.83 35.13 21.67
CA ASP A 562 68.69 36.25 22.08
C ASP A 562 68.21 37.53 21.40
N PRO A 563 68.05 38.67 22.11
CA PRO A 563 67.76 39.96 21.49
C PRO A 563 68.90 40.42 20.55
N ASP A 564 70.14 40.11 20.88
CA ASP A 564 71.32 40.58 20.15
C ASP A 564 71.56 39.71 18.89
N GLN A 565 71.53 40.32 17.70
CA GLN A 565 71.65 39.58 16.44
C GLN A 565 72.98 38.83 16.28
N GLY A 566 72.90 37.49 16.34
CA GLY A 566 73.99 36.59 15.93
C GLY A 566 74.84 36.02 17.07
N GLN A 567 74.45 36.22 18.33
CA GLN A 567 75.07 35.56 19.48
C GLN A 567 74.80 34.03 19.47
N SER A 568 75.70 33.25 20.08
CA SER A 568 75.65 31.77 20.08
C SER A 568 75.26 31.23 21.46
N LEU A 569 74.01 30.79 21.60
CA LEU A 569 73.45 30.29 22.85
C LEU A 569 74.01 28.92 23.26
N ASN A 570 74.36 28.80 24.54
CA ASN A 570 74.78 27.55 25.17
C ASN A 570 73.82 27.15 26.30
N TYR A 571 73.44 25.88 26.33
CA TYR A 571 72.44 25.33 27.25
C TYR A 571 73.10 24.44 28.32
N SER A 572 72.61 24.50 29.56
CA SER A 572 73.07 23.65 30.68
C SER A 572 71.93 23.37 31.67
N ILE A 573 72.03 22.33 32.51
CA ILE A 573 71.05 22.09 33.59
C ILE A 573 71.67 22.56 34.92
N THR A 574 71.04 23.55 35.57
CA THR A 574 71.48 24.09 36.87
C THR A 574 70.85 23.37 38.05
N THR A 575 69.58 22.97 37.94
CA THR A 575 68.89 22.18 38.97
C THR A 575 68.47 20.83 38.40
N ASN A 576 69.10 19.75 38.89
CA ASN A 576 68.82 18.37 38.50
C ASN A 576 68.96 17.45 39.72
N SER A 577 68.06 17.59 40.69
CA SER A 577 68.21 17.07 42.06
C SER A 577 68.33 15.54 42.17
N ASN A 578 68.02 14.80 41.10
CA ASN A 578 68.15 13.35 40.99
C ASN A 578 69.14 12.90 39.91
N GLY A 579 69.70 13.82 39.10
CA GLY A 579 70.64 13.51 38.02
C GLY A 579 70.06 12.69 36.86
N ILE A 580 68.72 12.55 36.76
CA ILE A 580 68.09 11.64 35.78
C ILE A 580 68.16 12.20 34.36
N PHE A 581 68.19 13.53 34.20
CA PHE A 581 68.12 14.20 32.90
C PHE A 581 69.48 14.74 32.45
N ALA A 582 69.68 14.85 31.14
CA ALA A 582 70.85 15.47 30.51
C ALA A 582 70.38 16.38 29.37
N ILE A 583 71.11 17.47 29.13
CA ILE A 583 70.88 18.39 28.00
C ILE A 583 72.14 18.46 27.12
N SER A 584 71.97 18.58 25.81
CA SER A 584 73.06 18.94 24.89
C SER A 584 73.35 20.44 24.96
N ASN A 585 74.47 20.87 24.38
CA ASN A 585 74.76 22.30 24.18
C ASN A 585 73.85 22.95 23.11
N THR A 586 72.96 22.19 22.46
CA THR A 586 71.94 22.63 21.49
C THR A 586 70.51 22.51 22.04
N GLY A 587 70.34 22.26 23.34
CA GLY A 587 69.03 22.23 24.01
C GLY A 587 68.35 20.85 24.08
N ASP A 588 68.94 19.79 23.51
CA ASP A 588 68.31 18.46 23.41
C ASP A 588 68.28 17.73 24.75
N LEU A 589 67.08 17.46 25.25
CA LEU A 589 66.84 16.76 26.51
C LEU A 589 66.77 15.24 26.31
N SER A 590 67.51 14.53 27.16
CA SER A 590 67.58 13.07 27.18
C SER A 590 67.67 12.53 28.62
N ILE A 591 67.50 11.23 28.81
CA ILE A 591 67.82 10.57 30.09
C ILE A 591 69.32 10.34 30.18
N ALA A 592 69.92 10.75 31.30
CA ALA A 592 71.34 10.62 31.56
C ALA A 592 71.81 9.15 31.52
N SER A 593 73.04 8.92 31.06
CA SER A 593 73.58 7.57 30.86
C SER A 593 73.55 6.73 32.14
N GLY A 594 72.89 5.56 32.09
CA GLY A 594 72.73 4.65 33.23
C GLY A 594 71.58 5.00 34.18
N MET A 595 70.84 6.08 33.94
CA MET A 595 69.64 6.46 34.71
C MET A 595 68.36 5.96 34.03
N SER A 596 67.24 6.00 34.76
CA SER A 596 65.91 5.72 34.24
C SER A 596 64.85 6.50 35.02
N VAL A 597 63.71 6.79 34.38
CA VAL A 597 62.50 7.29 35.04
C VAL A 597 61.58 6.14 35.43
N ASN A 598 60.88 6.29 36.55
CA ASN A 598 59.96 5.31 37.12
C ASN A 598 58.73 6.03 37.72
N TYR A 599 57.55 5.73 37.19
CA TYR A 599 56.28 6.36 37.55
C TYR A 599 55.94 6.16 39.03
N ASN A 600 56.19 4.95 39.54
CA ASN A 600 55.94 4.59 40.93
C ASN A 600 56.87 5.32 41.93
N THR A 601 57.99 5.88 41.46
CA THR A 601 58.89 6.72 42.25
C THR A 601 58.45 8.17 42.22
N ALA A 602 58.16 8.71 41.02
CA ALA A 602 57.56 10.02 40.83
C ALA A 602 56.81 10.08 39.50
N ALA A 603 55.58 10.60 39.51
CA ALA A 603 54.78 10.82 38.29
C ALA A 603 55.18 12.10 37.52
N SER A 604 56.04 12.94 38.09
CA SER A 604 56.58 14.13 37.42
C SER A 604 57.90 14.56 38.08
N HIS A 605 58.73 15.24 37.30
CA HIS A 605 60.01 15.82 37.69
C HIS A 605 60.11 17.26 37.20
N THR A 606 60.83 18.11 37.93
CA THR A 606 61.17 19.47 37.46
C THR A 606 62.69 19.63 37.47
N ILE A 607 63.24 20.15 36.37
CA ILE A 607 64.64 20.57 36.26
C ILE A 607 64.71 22.05 35.89
N THR A 608 65.76 22.74 36.31
CA THR A 608 66.01 24.13 35.86
C THR A 608 67.12 24.11 34.83
N VAL A 609 66.84 24.64 33.64
CA VAL A 609 67.79 24.78 32.52
C VAL A 609 68.27 26.24 32.47
N SER A 610 69.56 26.44 32.27
CA SER A 610 70.17 27.76 32.01
C SER A 610 70.55 27.94 30.54
N VAL A 611 70.44 29.16 30.05
CA VAL A 611 70.92 29.56 28.71
C VAL A 611 71.82 30.79 28.84
N THR A 612 72.93 30.80 28.10
CA THR A 612 73.92 31.89 28.09
C THR A 612 74.44 32.17 26.68
N ASP A 613 74.62 33.44 26.37
CA ASP A 613 75.28 34.01 25.18
C ASP A 613 76.82 33.99 25.29
N GLY A 614 77.34 33.98 26.53
CA GLY A 614 78.75 34.07 26.88
C GLY A 614 79.08 35.22 27.84
N ILE A 615 78.15 36.14 28.08
CA ILE A 615 78.26 37.29 28.99
C ILE A 615 77.20 37.17 30.10
N ASP A 616 75.94 37.07 29.71
CA ASP A 616 74.77 36.98 30.58
C ASP A 616 74.15 35.58 30.62
N THR A 617 73.23 35.33 31.55
CA THR A 617 72.64 33.99 31.74
C THR A 617 71.23 34.08 32.33
N THR A 618 70.28 33.37 31.71
CA THR A 618 68.90 33.22 32.22
C THR A 618 68.54 31.75 32.44
N THR A 619 67.40 31.50 33.08
CA THR A 619 66.97 30.14 33.49
C THR A 619 65.47 29.93 33.36
N ALA A 620 65.06 28.72 32.98
CA ALA A 620 63.67 28.27 32.95
C ALA A 620 63.48 26.90 33.64
N ASP A 621 62.31 26.69 34.24
CA ASP A 621 61.90 25.42 34.83
C ASP A 621 61.16 24.54 33.81
N ILE A 622 61.67 23.32 33.64
CA ILE A 622 61.17 22.32 32.69
C ILE A 622 60.53 21.17 33.47
N THR A 623 59.27 20.87 33.17
CA THR A 623 58.50 19.81 33.84
C THR A 623 58.45 18.56 32.97
N ILE A 624 59.01 17.44 33.43
CA ILE A 624 58.96 16.14 32.76
C ILE A 624 57.98 15.23 33.50
N ASN A 625 56.79 15.08 32.93
CA ASN A 625 55.78 14.13 33.40
C ASN A 625 56.18 12.71 33.01
N VAL A 626 56.06 11.79 33.96
CA VAL A 626 56.29 10.36 33.73
C VAL A 626 54.93 9.69 33.58
N ALA A 627 54.74 8.91 32.53
CA ALA A 627 53.58 8.04 32.31
C ALA A 627 53.98 6.57 32.51
N LYS A 628 53.01 5.70 32.83
CA LYS A 628 53.23 4.25 32.76
C LYS A 628 53.24 3.80 31.29
N PRO A 629 53.96 2.73 30.92
CA PRO A 629 53.86 2.19 29.58
C PRO A 629 52.49 1.54 29.43
N VAL A 630 51.91 1.61 28.23
CA VAL A 630 50.68 0.88 27.91
C VAL A 630 50.97 -0.63 28.07
N SER A 631 50.32 -1.28 29.03
CA SER A 631 50.44 -2.73 29.24
C SER A 631 49.47 -3.47 28.31
N TRP A 632 50.01 -4.48 27.65
CA TRP A 632 49.30 -5.35 26.70
C TRP A 632 49.02 -6.76 27.25
N ASP A 633 49.39 -7.03 28.51
CA ASP A 633 49.32 -8.38 29.09
C ASP A 633 47.87 -8.89 29.13
N ASP A 634 46.93 -8.01 29.51
CA ASP A 634 45.49 -8.28 29.57
C ASP A 634 44.72 -7.72 28.35
N ALA A 635 45.37 -7.52 27.21
CA ALA A 635 44.74 -6.96 26.02
C ALA A 635 43.70 -7.92 25.40
N LEU A 636 42.70 -7.35 24.75
CA LEU A 636 41.89 -8.01 23.72
C LEU A 636 42.79 -8.22 22.50
N ILE A 637 42.96 -9.47 22.06
CA ILE A 637 43.83 -9.84 20.94
C ILE A 637 42.97 -10.40 19.81
N ILE A 638 43.09 -9.81 18.62
CA ILE A 638 42.34 -10.17 17.42
C ILE A 638 43.30 -10.32 16.24
N ASP A 639 43.33 -11.51 15.64
CA ASP A 639 44.01 -11.70 14.36
C ASP A 639 43.07 -11.28 13.21
N PHE A 640 43.47 -10.28 12.43
CA PHE A 640 42.80 -9.87 11.20
C PHE A 640 43.59 -10.37 9.98
N THR A 641 42.99 -11.26 9.18
CA THR A 641 43.58 -11.66 7.87
C THR A 641 42.97 -10.86 6.74
N VAL A 642 43.79 -10.00 6.12
CA VAL A 642 43.45 -9.19 4.95
C VAL A 642 44.07 -9.78 3.68
N THR A 643 43.29 -9.84 2.59
CA THR A 643 43.68 -10.51 1.34
C THR A 643 44.18 -9.57 0.24
N SER A 644 44.24 -8.27 0.49
CA SER A 644 44.69 -7.24 -0.44
C SER A 644 45.67 -6.27 0.25
N ALA A 645 46.58 -5.69 -0.53
CA ALA A 645 47.37 -4.54 -0.07
C ALA A 645 46.45 -3.32 0.13
N ASN A 646 46.89 -2.38 0.98
CA ASN A 646 46.15 -1.18 1.36
C ASN A 646 44.74 -1.48 1.92
N ALA A 647 44.62 -2.58 2.68
CA ALA A 647 43.37 -2.97 3.31
C ALA A 647 43.18 -2.22 4.64
N THR A 648 42.19 -1.34 4.69
CA THR A 648 41.84 -0.61 5.92
C THR A 648 40.97 -1.46 6.84
N ILE A 649 41.46 -1.78 8.04
CA ILE A 649 40.65 -2.32 9.13
C ILE A 649 40.09 -1.17 9.97
N GLN A 650 38.83 -1.31 10.41
CA GLN A 650 38.12 -0.32 11.20
C GLN A 650 37.63 -0.93 12.51
N LEU A 651 37.92 -0.24 13.62
CA LEU A 651 37.44 -0.55 14.96
C LEU A 651 36.36 0.47 15.35
N PRO A 652 35.07 0.20 15.08
CA PRO A 652 34.00 1.18 15.23
C PRO A 652 33.64 1.43 16.70
N THR A 653 33.53 2.70 17.06
CA THR A 653 33.02 3.18 18.37
C THR A 653 31.60 3.75 18.27
N LEU A 654 31.09 3.97 17.05
CA LEU A 654 29.81 4.64 16.76
C LEU A 654 29.70 6.07 17.33
N ASN A 655 30.83 6.73 17.60
CA ASN A 655 30.93 8.11 18.12
C ASN A 655 30.13 8.35 19.42
N VAL A 656 29.88 7.32 20.23
CA VAL A 656 29.33 7.51 21.59
C VAL A 656 30.47 7.78 22.58
N PRO A 657 30.27 8.63 23.61
CA PRO A 657 31.33 8.96 24.56
C PRO A 657 31.66 7.81 25.52
N GLY A 658 32.84 7.87 26.14
CA GLY A 658 33.30 6.92 27.14
C GLY A 658 34.23 5.81 26.61
N PHE A 659 34.91 6.08 25.50
CA PHE A 659 36.07 5.33 25.03
C PHE A 659 37.36 6.02 25.46
N ASP A 660 38.35 5.22 25.81
CA ASP A 660 39.72 5.64 26.14
C ASP A 660 40.62 4.40 25.99
N PHE A 661 41.05 4.12 24.77
CA PHE A 661 41.74 2.86 24.43
C PHE A 661 42.99 3.05 23.57
N HIS A 662 43.86 2.05 23.59
CA HIS A 662 45.10 2.01 22.81
C HIS A 662 45.07 0.79 21.89
N VAL A 663 45.66 0.91 20.70
CA VAL A 663 45.72 -0.16 19.69
C VAL A 663 47.16 -0.34 19.22
N ASP A 664 47.69 -1.54 19.38
CA ASP A 664 48.88 -2.03 18.66
C ASP A 664 48.36 -2.81 17.45
N TRP A 665 48.62 -2.31 16.24
CA TRP A 665 48.07 -2.91 15.02
C TRP A 665 48.84 -4.15 14.53
N GLY A 666 49.94 -4.52 15.20
CA GLY A 666 50.71 -5.71 14.88
C GLY A 666 51.62 -5.59 13.64
N ASP A 667 51.70 -4.40 13.03
CA ASP A 667 52.65 -4.08 11.95
C ASP A 667 53.78 -3.12 12.38
N GLY A 668 53.82 -2.77 13.66
CA GLY A 668 54.75 -1.81 14.26
C GLY A 668 54.16 -0.43 14.52
N SER A 669 52.94 -0.15 14.05
CA SER A 669 52.20 1.06 14.41
C SER A 669 51.39 0.88 15.70
N ILE A 670 51.36 1.93 16.53
CA ILE A 670 50.60 2.00 17.79
C ILE A 670 49.86 3.34 17.82
N GLU A 671 48.57 3.29 18.08
CA GLU A 671 47.72 4.46 18.36
C GLU A 671 47.32 4.47 19.84
N ASN A 672 47.38 5.62 20.48
CA ASN A 672 47.09 5.82 21.91
C ASN A 672 45.93 6.80 22.10
N ASP A 673 45.32 6.75 23.28
CA ASP A 673 44.34 7.73 23.76
C ASP A 673 43.13 7.91 22.81
N LEU A 674 42.74 6.80 22.16
CA LEU A 674 41.66 6.75 21.19
C LEU A 674 40.30 6.86 21.88
N THR A 675 39.57 7.90 21.51
CA THR A 675 38.20 8.18 21.97
C THR A 675 37.15 7.91 20.90
N ASN A 676 37.59 7.70 19.65
CA ASN A 676 36.75 7.64 18.44
C ASN A 676 37.05 6.38 17.61
N THR A 677 36.35 6.22 16.48
CA THR A 677 36.51 5.07 15.58
C THR A 677 37.91 5.06 14.95
N ALA A 678 38.71 4.05 15.29
CA ALA A 678 40.07 3.90 14.77
C ALA A 678 40.07 3.20 13.40
N ASN A 679 40.93 3.65 12.49
CA ASN A 679 41.05 3.12 11.13
C ASN A 679 42.52 3.01 10.76
N HIS A 680 43.00 1.80 10.45
CA HIS A 680 44.39 1.59 10.05
C HIS A 680 44.51 0.80 8.76
N THR A 681 45.49 1.14 7.93
CA THR A 681 45.62 0.63 6.57
C THR A 681 46.90 -0.17 6.41
N PHE A 682 46.75 -1.49 6.32
CA PHE A 682 47.87 -2.41 6.14
C PHE A 682 48.40 -2.35 4.70
N SER A 683 49.69 -2.05 4.56
CA SER A 683 50.36 -1.86 3.26
C SER A 683 50.49 -3.15 2.43
N ALA A 684 50.34 -4.32 3.05
CA ALA A 684 50.44 -5.63 2.41
C ALA A 684 49.29 -6.57 2.83
N PRO A 685 48.95 -7.59 2.02
CA PRO A 685 48.09 -8.68 2.46
C PRO A 685 48.81 -9.55 3.50
N GLY A 686 48.11 -10.00 4.53
CA GLY A 686 48.69 -10.75 5.64
C GLY A 686 47.70 -11.02 6.77
N THR A 687 48.17 -11.68 7.83
CA THR A 687 47.50 -11.74 9.12
C THR A 687 48.22 -10.82 10.10
N TYR A 688 47.47 -9.92 10.73
CA TYR A 688 47.97 -8.94 11.68
C TYR A 688 47.33 -9.19 13.04
N THR A 689 48.17 -9.39 14.07
CA THR A 689 47.74 -9.60 15.45
C THR A 689 47.55 -8.25 16.13
N VAL A 690 46.32 -7.76 16.09
CA VAL A 690 45.94 -6.47 16.69
C VAL A 690 45.67 -6.68 18.19
N LYS A 691 46.26 -5.83 19.04
CA LYS A 691 46.01 -5.81 20.48
C LYS A 691 45.30 -4.52 20.87
N ILE A 692 44.30 -4.62 21.75
CA ILE A 692 43.51 -3.49 22.22
C ILE A 692 43.43 -3.50 23.74
N THR A 693 43.73 -2.38 24.39
CA THR A 693 43.70 -2.24 25.86
C THR A 693 43.08 -0.90 26.26
N GLY A 694 42.66 -0.76 27.52
CA GLY A 694 41.93 0.42 28.02
C GLY A 694 40.41 0.24 28.08
N VAL A 695 39.67 1.34 27.98
CA VAL A 695 38.21 1.43 28.13
C VAL A 695 37.52 1.28 26.77
N LEU A 696 37.17 0.04 26.42
CA LEU A 696 36.43 -0.32 25.21
C LEU A 696 35.05 -0.93 25.58
N PRO A 697 34.01 -0.13 25.88
CA PRO A 697 32.72 -0.65 26.36
C PRO A 697 31.92 -1.43 25.30
N MET A 698 32.25 -1.28 24.02
CA MET A 698 31.68 -2.05 22.90
C MET A 698 32.62 -2.01 21.68
N LEU A 699 32.47 -2.99 20.77
CA LEU A 699 33.20 -3.04 19.50
C LEU A 699 32.30 -3.69 18.42
N PRO A 700 31.29 -2.97 17.90
CA PRO A 700 30.32 -3.51 16.93
C PRO A 700 30.93 -3.72 15.54
N LEU A 701 31.77 -4.75 15.38
CA LEU A 701 32.42 -5.10 14.11
C LEU A 701 31.42 -5.35 12.95
N SER A 702 30.16 -5.69 13.21
CA SER A 702 29.10 -5.70 12.18
C SER A 702 28.84 -4.33 11.51
N ARG A 703 29.18 -3.24 12.20
CA ARG A 703 29.07 -1.83 11.74
C ARG A 703 30.36 -1.26 11.15
N SER A 704 31.44 -2.06 11.08
CA SER A 704 32.71 -1.65 10.45
C SER A 704 32.61 -1.41 8.94
N ASN A 705 33.72 -1.09 8.28
CA ASN A 705 33.80 -0.95 6.83
C ASN A 705 33.67 -2.31 6.09
N GLY A 706 33.51 -2.28 4.77
CA GLY A 706 33.35 -3.49 3.94
C GLY A 706 34.55 -4.44 4.02
N THR A 707 35.77 -3.89 4.05
CA THR A 707 37.04 -4.63 4.16
C THR A 707 37.11 -5.45 5.44
N THR A 708 36.78 -4.85 6.58
CA THR A 708 36.78 -5.49 7.89
C THR A 708 35.76 -6.63 7.95
N LYS A 709 34.54 -6.43 7.43
CA LYS A 709 33.52 -7.51 7.34
C LYS A 709 33.91 -8.66 6.41
N ALA A 710 34.77 -8.40 5.43
CA ALA A 710 35.25 -9.39 4.46
C ALA A 710 36.52 -10.12 4.92
N ALA A 711 37.27 -9.57 5.88
CA ALA A 711 38.44 -10.18 6.48
C ALA A 711 38.09 -11.46 7.25
N THR A 712 39.08 -12.33 7.48
CA THR A 712 38.96 -13.35 8.54
C THR A 712 39.28 -12.66 9.86
N ILE A 713 38.44 -12.87 10.87
CA ILE A 713 38.58 -12.27 12.20
C ILE A 713 38.62 -13.42 13.20
N ASP A 714 39.75 -13.61 13.87
CA ASP A 714 39.92 -14.62 14.92
C ASP A 714 40.21 -13.95 16.27
N ILE A 715 39.24 -13.99 17.19
CA ILE A 715 39.44 -13.52 18.56
C ILE A 715 40.35 -14.51 19.28
N LYS A 716 41.56 -14.09 19.64
CA LYS A 716 42.63 -14.91 20.25
C LYS A 716 42.63 -14.85 21.77
N GLN A 717 42.24 -13.70 22.33
CA GLN A 717 42.14 -13.43 23.75
C GLN A 717 41.10 -12.32 23.97
N TRP A 718 40.26 -12.40 24.99
CA TRP A 718 39.31 -11.35 25.36
C TRP A 718 39.92 -10.29 26.28
N GLY A 719 40.82 -10.72 27.18
CA GLY A 719 41.50 -9.83 28.12
C GLY A 719 40.54 -9.20 29.14
N ASN A 720 40.96 -8.09 29.76
CA ASN A 720 40.22 -7.44 30.85
C ASN A 720 39.18 -6.38 30.38
N ILE A 721 38.76 -6.43 29.10
CA ILE A 721 37.77 -5.49 28.55
C ILE A 721 36.38 -5.74 29.15
N LYS A 722 35.83 -4.72 29.81
CA LYS A 722 34.54 -4.77 30.52
C LYS A 722 33.39 -4.32 29.62
N TRP A 723 32.83 -5.28 28.88
CA TRP A 723 31.78 -5.05 27.89
C TRP A 723 30.50 -4.50 28.51
N ARG A 724 29.90 -3.50 27.88
CA ARG A 724 28.58 -2.95 28.20
C ARG A 724 27.56 -3.27 27.11
N VAL A 725 27.97 -3.23 25.84
CA VAL A 725 27.11 -3.54 24.69
C VAL A 725 27.81 -4.55 23.78
N VAL A 726 27.22 -5.75 23.67
CA VAL A 726 27.64 -6.80 22.72
C VAL A 726 26.53 -7.18 21.73
N SER A 727 25.40 -6.46 21.80
CA SER A 727 24.29 -6.67 20.87
C SER A 727 24.72 -6.37 19.43
N SER A 728 24.41 -7.28 18.50
CA SER A 728 24.86 -7.27 17.11
C SER A 728 26.38 -7.17 16.91
N MET A 729 27.22 -7.45 17.92
CA MET A 729 28.68 -7.23 17.86
C MET A 729 29.32 -7.82 16.61
N PHE A 730 28.98 -9.07 16.29
CA PHE A 730 29.54 -9.81 15.17
C PHE A 730 28.53 -10.12 14.06
N ALA A 731 27.31 -9.57 14.11
CA ALA A 731 26.24 -9.89 13.17
C ALA A 731 26.69 -9.80 11.69
N GLY A 732 26.45 -10.86 10.93
CA GLY A 732 26.78 -11.00 9.51
C GLY A 732 28.25 -11.35 9.19
N LEU A 733 29.14 -11.49 10.19
CA LEU A 733 30.55 -11.80 9.96
C LEU A 733 30.76 -13.27 9.57
N LYS A 734 30.69 -13.55 8.27
CA LYS A 734 30.74 -14.90 7.68
C LYS A 734 32.08 -15.64 7.87
N LYS A 735 33.15 -14.96 8.32
CA LYS A 735 34.48 -15.52 8.60
C LYS A 735 34.95 -15.29 10.05
N LEU A 736 34.01 -15.08 10.97
CA LEU A 736 34.32 -15.00 12.40
C LEU A 736 34.80 -16.34 12.93
N ILE A 737 35.90 -16.30 13.69
CA ILE A 737 36.44 -17.38 14.51
C ILE A 737 36.65 -16.80 15.91
N ILE A 738 36.44 -17.62 16.94
CA ILE A 738 36.89 -17.36 18.30
C ILE A 738 37.72 -18.58 18.71
N SER A 739 39.04 -18.40 18.76
CA SER A 739 39.98 -19.41 19.27
C SER A 739 40.45 -19.12 20.70
N ALA A 740 40.05 -17.97 21.25
CA ALA A 740 40.22 -17.58 22.64
C ALA A 740 39.76 -18.66 23.63
N THR A 741 40.58 -18.89 24.65
CA THR A 741 40.32 -19.84 25.74
C THR A 741 39.85 -19.17 27.02
N ASP A 742 40.07 -17.86 27.15
CA ASP A 742 39.44 -16.99 28.14
C ASP A 742 38.00 -16.61 27.71
N ALA A 743 37.28 -15.93 28.61
CA ALA A 743 35.91 -15.48 28.40
C ALA A 743 35.82 -13.94 28.45
N PRO A 744 34.89 -13.32 27.71
CA PRO A 744 34.63 -11.88 27.84
C PRO A 744 34.08 -11.54 29.24
N ASP A 745 34.51 -10.42 29.83
CA ASP A 745 33.86 -9.86 31.03
C ASP A 745 32.49 -9.26 30.63
N LEU A 746 31.46 -10.10 30.72
CA LEU A 746 30.06 -9.74 30.49
C LEU A 746 29.36 -9.23 31.77
N SER A 747 30.10 -8.92 32.85
CA SER A 747 29.51 -8.54 34.15
C SER A 747 28.69 -7.23 34.14
N ARG A 748 28.78 -6.46 33.04
CA ARG A 748 28.02 -5.22 32.79
C ARG A 748 27.05 -5.34 31.60
N VAL A 749 26.91 -6.52 30.99
CA VAL A 749 26.01 -6.79 29.85
C VAL A 749 24.67 -7.33 30.35
N ASN A 750 23.57 -6.71 29.93
CA ASN A 750 22.21 -7.25 30.08
C ASN A 750 21.54 -7.60 28.73
N ARG A 751 22.17 -7.27 27.59
CA ARG A 751 21.65 -7.53 26.23
C ARG A 751 22.70 -8.14 25.32
N MET A 752 22.39 -9.33 24.81
CA MET A 752 23.19 -10.10 23.85
C MET A 752 22.41 -10.32 22.53
N ASP A 753 21.44 -9.44 22.26
CA ASP A 753 20.55 -9.49 21.10
C ASP A 753 21.36 -9.51 19.79
N ASN A 754 21.08 -10.47 18.90
CA ASN A 754 21.66 -10.63 17.56
C ASN A 754 23.20 -10.77 17.49
N MET A 755 23.90 -11.06 18.61
CA MET A 755 25.37 -11.01 18.67
C MET A 755 26.09 -11.80 17.56
N PHE A 756 25.60 -12.99 17.18
CA PHE A 756 26.12 -13.82 16.09
C PHE A 756 25.11 -14.03 14.94
N GLN A 757 24.10 -13.16 14.82
CA GLN A 757 23.07 -13.28 13.79
C GLN A 757 23.69 -13.35 12.39
N TYR A 758 23.30 -14.34 11.58
CA TYR A 758 23.83 -14.66 10.25
C TYR A 758 25.36 -14.87 10.15
N CYS A 759 26.03 -15.21 11.26
CA CYS A 759 27.40 -15.75 11.25
C CYS A 759 27.39 -17.21 10.77
N VAL A 760 27.10 -17.43 9.49
CA VAL A 760 26.79 -18.75 8.90
C VAL A 760 27.84 -19.84 9.14
N ASN A 761 29.12 -19.47 9.32
CA ASN A 761 30.22 -20.39 9.57
C ASN A 761 30.65 -20.50 11.04
N PHE A 762 30.06 -19.72 11.94
CA PHE A 762 30.45 -19.69 13.36
C PHE A 762 30.21 -21.05 14.04
N ASN A 763 31.25 -21.59 14.67
CA ASN A 763 31.17 -22.84 15.45
C ASN A 763 32.21 -22.92 16.58
N SER A 764 32.53 -21.79 17.22
CA SER A 764 33.50 -21.75 18.31
C SER A 764 32.90 -22.21 19.64
N ASN A 765 33.76 -22.72 20.54
CA ASN A 765 33.35 -23.04 21.90
C ASN A 765 33.18 -21.74 22.72
N ILE A 766 32.00 -21.59 23.31
CA ILE A 766 31.60 -20.45 24.16
C ILE A 766 30.89 -20.93 25.44
N SER A 767 31.01 -22.23 25.77
CA SER A 767 30.32 -22.83 26.92
C SER A 767 30.78 -22.28 28.27
N HIS A 768 32.00 -21.74 28.33
CA HIS A 768 32.62 -21.15 29.53
C HIS A 768 32.28 -19.67 29.77
N TRP A 769 31.41 -19.07 28.96
CA TRP A 769 31.03 -17.66 29.09
C TRP A 769 30.00 -17.47 30.21
N ASP A 770 30.25 -16.53 31.13
CA ASP A 770 29.27 -16.13 32.15
C ASP A 770 28.19 -15.21 31.54
N VAL A 771 27.01 -15.77 31.32
CA VAL A 771 25.82 -15.06 30.82
C VAL A 771 24.78 -14.78 31.91
N SER A 772 25.09 -15.04 33.19
CA SER A 772 24.15 -14.98 34.34
C SER A 772 23.47 -13.63 34.59
N ARG A 773 23.94 -12.56 33.92
CA ARG A 773 23.41 -11.19 33.99
C ARG A 773 22.62 -10.76 32.77
N VAL A 774 22.59 -11.57 31.71
CA VAL A 774 21.89 -11.26 30.46
C VAL A 774 20.37 -11.43 30.67
N GLU A 775 19.61 -10.42 30.25
CA GLU A 775 18.14 -10.44 30.28
C GLU A 775 17.52 -10.59 28.89
N HIS A 776 18.28 -10.32 27.82
CA HIS A 776 17.80 -10.40 26.43
C HIS A 776 18.80 -11.11 25.50
N MET A 777 18.33 -12.13 24.79
CA MET A 777 19.07 -12.97 23.83
C MET A 777 18.28 -13.18 22.52
N ASN A 778 17.57 -12.15 22.03
CA ASN A 778 16.80 -12.29 20.81
C ASN A 778 17.74 -12.46 19.61
N GLY A 779 17.49 -13.44 18.74
CA GLY A 779 18.26 -13.66 17.52
C GLY A 779 19.76 -13.97 17.69
N THR A 780 20.25 -14.23 18.91
CA THR A 780 21.70 -14.36 19.21
C THR A 780 22.42 -15.35 18.30
N PHE A 781 21.77 -16.45 17.91
CA PHE A 781 22.28 -17.48 16.98
C PHE A 781 21.40 -17.67 15.74
N ALA A 782 20.56 -16.68 15.38
CA ALA A 782 19.72 -16.77 14.19
C ALA A 782 20.60 -16.92 12.92
N GLY A 783 20.33 -17.92 12.10
CA GLY A 783 21.09 -18.19 10.87
C GLY A 783 22.53 -18.70 11.06
N THR A 784 22.97 -19.08 12.27
CA THR A 784 24.30 -19.70 12.47
C THR A 784 24.27 -21.18 12.08
N HIS A 785 24.20 -21.46 10.77
CA HIS A 785 23.94 -22.81 10.24
C HIS A 785 24.98 -23.86 10.66
N LYS A 786 26.25 -23.48 10.88
CA LYS A 786 27.31 -24.41 11.33
C LYS A 786 27.47 -24.55 12.84
N PHE A 787 26.82 -23.72 13.64
CA PHE A 787 26.99 -23.76 15.09
C PHE A 787 26.46 -25.08 15.67
N THR A 788 27.25 -25.74 16.52
CA THR A 788 26.94 -26.98 17.25
C THR A 788 27.42 -26.94 18.70
N GLY A 789 27.81 -25.76 19.19
CA GLY A 789 28.39 -25.58 20.52
C GLY A 789 27.44 -26.06 21.63
N ASP A 790 28.04 -26.58 22.70
CA ASP A 790 27.36 -26.94 23.94
C ASP A 790 27.10 -25.68 24.77
N LEU A 791 25.86 -25.49 25.22
CA LEU A 791 25.44 -24.35 26.05
C LEU A 791 24.96 -24.76 27.45
N SER A 792 25.26 -25.99 27.89
CA SER A 792 24.81 -26.58 29.17
C SER A 792 25.21 -25.79 30.41
N ASN A 793 26.34 -25.09 30.35
CA ASN A 793 26.87 -24.29 31.45
C ASN A 793 26.32 -22.85 31.50
N TRP A 794 25.48 -22.44 30.54
CA TRP A 794 24.93 -21.08 30.51
C TRP A 794 23.80 -20.89 31.54
N ASP A 795 24.01 -20.02 32.52
CA ASP A 795 22.92 -19.58 33.42
C ASP A 795 22.01 -18.56 32.71
N VAL A 796 20.94 -19.07 32.10
CA VAL A 796 19.91 -18.26 31.45
C VAL A 796 18.76 -17.86 32.41
N SER A 797 18.90 -18.06 33.72
CA SER A 797 17.81 -17.86 34.70
C SER A 797 17.25 -16.44 34.79
N ARG A 798 17.93 -15.44 34.22
CA ARG A 798 17.46 -14.05 34.13
C ARG A 798 16.93 -13.65 32.75
N VAL A 799 17.08 -14.49 31.74
CA VAL A 799 16.73 -14.14 30.36
C VAL A 799 15.21 -14.11 30.21
N LYS A 800 14.70 -12.94 29.81
CA LYS A 800 13.27 -12.67 29.60
C LYS A 800 12.86 -12.88 28.15
N THR A 801 13.77 -12.71 27.20
CA THR A 801 13.44 -12.73 25.76
C THR A 801 14.45 -13.54 24.95
N PHE A 802 13.97 -14.63 24.34
CA PHE A 802 14.71 -15.57 23.49
C PHE A 802 14.23 -15.51 22.03
N GLY A 803 13.56 -14.43 21.64
CA GLY A 803 12.83 -14.33 20.37
C GLY A 803 13.75 -14.57 19.17
N GLY A 804 13.43 -15.56 18.33
CA GLY A 804 14.24 -15.93 17.16
C GLY A 804 15.64 -16.47 17.47
N MET A 805 15.99 -16.79 18.73
CA MET A 805 17.39 -17.08 19.13
C MET A 805 18.10 -18.12 18.25
N PHE A 806 17.40 -19.15 17.77
CA PHE A 806 17.93 -20.21 16.90
C PHE A 806 17.21 -20.30 15.55
N GLN A 807 16.54 -19.23 15.11
CA GLN A 807 15.79 -19.17 13.85
C GLN A 807 16.68 -19.48 12.64
N PHE A 808 16.14 -20.11 11.59
CA PHE A 808 16.85 -20.44 10.34
C PHE A 808 18.09 -21.35 10.52
N ARG A 809 18.20 -22.10 11.63
CA ARG A 809 19.31 -23.04 11.84
C ARG A 809 19.02 -24.40 11.21
N ASN A 810 19.65 -24.63 10.05
CA ASN A 810 19.60 -25.89 9.29
C ASN A 810 20.27 -27.09 9.98
N ASN A 811 20.70 -26.97 11.23
CA ASN A 811 21.37 -28.03 11.99
C ASN A 811 20.51 -28.41 13.21
N SER A 812 20.26 -29.71 13.37
CA SER A 812 19.50 -30.26 14.50
C SER A 812 20.29 -30.25 15.81
N ALA A 813 21.62 -30.19 15.75
CA ALA A 813 22.50 -30.13 16.90
C ALA A 813 22.42 -28.76 17.61
N THR A 814 21.58 -28.70 18.64
CA THR A 814 21.65 -27.68 19.70
C THR A 814 21.74 -28.44 21.01
N HIS A 815 22.94 -28.50 21.58
CA HIS A 815 23.23 -29.32 22.76
C HIS A 815 23.25 -28.45 24.02
N GLY A 816 22.84 -29.01 25.15
CA GLY A 816 22.97 -28.36 26.45
C GLY A 816 21.94 -27.26 26.69
N ILE A 817 20.72 -27.40 26.19
CA ILE A 817 19.62 -26.47 26.49
C ILE A 817 18.45 -27.15 27.23
N GLU A 818 18.45 -28.48 27.28
CA GLU A 818 17.43 -29.30 27.91
C GLU A 818 17.21 -28.99 29.40
N ASN A 819 18.29 -28.62 30.12
CA ASN A 819 18.28 -28.29 31.54
C ASN A 819 18.23 -26.77 31.85
N TRP A 820 17.99 -25.92 30.85
CA TRP A 820 17.95 -24.47 31.05
C TRP A 820 16.79 -24.01 31.95
N ASN A 821 17.09 -23.16 32.92
CA ASN A 821 16.08 -22.52 33.76
C ASN A 821 15.41 -21.35 33.02
N VAL A 822 14.40 -21.63 32.21
CA VAL A 822 13.63 -20.61 31.47
C VAL A 822 12.47 -19.98 32.27
N SER A 823 12.44 -20.11 33.60
CA SER A 823 11.30 -19.63 34.42
C SER A 823 11.07 -18.11 34.40
N SER A 824 12.10 -17.32 34.07
CA SER A 824 12.01 -15.87 33.85
C SER A 824 11.63 -15.47 32.41
N ALA A 825 11.53 -16.43 31.48
CA ALA A 825 11.22 -16.14 30.10
C ALA A 825 9.80 -15.61 29.94
N GLU A 826 9.65 -14.47 29.27
CA GLU A 826 8.37 -13.86 28.89
C GLU A 826 8.07 -14.05 27.40
N ASN A 827 9.11 -14.13 26.55
CA ASN A 827 8.98 -14.20 25.10
C ASN A 827 9.92 -15.28 24.49
N LEU A 828 9.32 -16.28 23.86
CA LEU A 828 10.02 -17.34 23.10
C LEU A 828 9.73 -17.28 21.59
N SER A 829 9.12 -16.19 21.09
CA SER A 829 8.56 -16.12 19.74
C SER A 829 9.58 -16.45 18.66
N TYR A 830 9.23 -17.32 17.72
CA TYR A 830 10.09 -17.76 16.61
C TYR A 830 11.42 -18.42 17.01
N MET A 831 11.64 -18.77 18.28
CA MET A 831 12.95 -19.23 18.80
C MET A 831 13.56 -20.37 17.97
N PHE A 832 12.75 -21.29 17.45
CA PHE A 832 13.16 -22.41 16.61
C PHE A 832 12.47 -22.41 15.22
N SER A 833 11.94 -21.26 14.77
CA SER A 833 11.27 -21.15 13.48
C SER A 833 12.24 -21.43 12.33
N ASP A 834 11.77 -22.15 11.32
CA ASP A 834 12.54 -22.52 10.11
C ASP A 834 13.89 -23.21 10.44
N SER A 835 13.94 -23.92 11.58
CA SER A 835 15.11 -24.69 12.02
C SER A 835 14.90 -26.19 11.92
N ASN A 836 15.98 -26.96 12.05
CA ASN A 836 15.95 -28.43 12.16
C ASN A 836 15.98 -28.91 13.62
N PHE A 837 15.66 -28.05 14.60
CA PHE A 837 15.74 -28.38 16.03
C PHE A 837 14.71 -29.44 16.45
N ASN A 838 15.16 -30.48 17.16
CA ASN A 838 14.29 -31.50 17.77
C ASN A 838 14.88 -32.02 19.10
N GLY A 839 15.55 -31.15 19.87
CA GLY A 839 16.11 -31.50 21.18
C GLY A 839 15.06 -31.48 22.29
N ASP A 840 15.24 -32.28 23.32
CA ASP A 840 14.32 -32.36 24.47
C ASP A 840 14.29 -31.03 25.24
N ILE A 841 13.07 -30.53 25.44
CA ILE A 841 12.73 -29.30 26.18
C ILE A 841 11.47 -29.52 27.04
N SER A 842 11.10 -30.78 27.28
CA SER A 842 9.92 -31.18 28.07
C SER A 842 9.97 -30.63 29.51
N GLY A 843 11.16 -30.61 30.11
CA GLY A 843 11.41 -30.12 31.47
C GLY A 843 11.43 -28.60 31.65
N TRP A 844 11.22 -27.80 30.60
CA TRP A 844 11.27 -26.34 30.67
C TRP A 844 10.09 -25.75 31.47
N ASN A 845 10.41 -24.94 32.48
CA ASN A 845 9.39 -24.19 33.23
C ASN A 845 8.91 -22.96 32.45
N THR A 846 7.92 -23.14 31.59
CA THR A 846 7.33 -22.10 30.74
C THR A 846 6.31 -21.19 31.44
N SER A 847 6.11 -21.29 32.76
CA SER A 847 5.08 -20.55 33.51
C SER A 847 5.24 -19.02 33.58
N GLY A 848 6.37 -18.49 33.10
CA GLY A 848 6.59 -17.05 32.87
C GLY A 848 6.13 -16.55 31.50
N VAL A 849 6.04 -17.44 30.51
CA VAL A 849 5.98 -17.10 29.09
C VAL A 849 4.60 -16.57 28.70
N LYS A 850 4.60 -15.47 27.96
CA LYS A 850 3.40 -14.79 27.40
C LYS A 850 3.31 -14.98 25.89
N PHE A 851 4.46 -14.94 25.20
CA PHE A 851 4.53 -14.96 23.75
C PHE A 851 5.10 -16.29 23.25
N PHE A 852 4.21 -17.16 22.76
CA PHE A 852 4.49 -18.44 22.09
C PHE A 852 4.34 -18.32 20.56
N THR A 853 4.38 -17.11 20.01
CA THR A 853 4.18 -16.86 18.58
C THR A 853 5.24 -17.58 17.73
N GLY A 854 4.83 -18.56 16.93
CA GLY A 854 5.65 -19.18 15.91
C GLY A 854 6.90 -19.94 16.39
N ILE A 855 6.99 -20.38 17.65
CA ILE A 855 8.21 -21.01 18.20
C ILE A 855 8.76 -22.10 17.28
N PHE A 856 7.89 -22.95 16.73
CA PHE A 856 8.23 -24.07 15.83
C PHE A 856 7.66 -23.89 14.41
N SER A 857 7.32 -22.67 14.02
CA SER A 857 6.83 -22.38 12.66
C SER A 857 7.81 -22.88 11.61
N ASN A 858 7.33 -23.65 10.63
CA ASN A 858 8.09 -24.35 9.60
C ASN A 858 9.21 -25.29 10.09
N ASN A 859 9.30 -25.61 11.39
CA ASN A 859 10.24 -26.61 11.88
C ASN A 859 9.73 -28.01 11.55
N LYS A 860 10.23 -28.57 10.46
CA LYS A 860 9.79 -29.86 9.91
C LYS A 860 10.30 -31.08 10.70
N GLN A 861 11.07 -30.89 11.77
CA GLN A 861 11.71 -31.97 12.55
C GLN A 861 11.18 -32.06 13.99
N PHE A 862 10.65 -30.97 14.55
CA PHE A 862 10.24 -30.93 15.95
C PHE A 862 9.04 -31.83 16.25
N ASN A 863 9.23 -32.76 17.19
CA ASN A 863 8.17 -33.64 17.69
C ASN A 863 8.43 -34.12 19.14
N GLN A 864 9.06 -33.29 19.98
CA GLN A 864 9.25 -33.64 21.39
C GLN A 864 7.97 -33.42 22.19
N ASP A 865 7.78 -34.24 23.22
CA ASP A 865 6.65 -34.12 24.15
C ASP A 865 6.79 -32.83 24.98
N ILE A 866 5.80 -31.95 24.82
CA ILE A 866 5.67 -30.66 25.52
C ILE A 866 4.30 -30.54 26.20
N SER A 867 3.58 -31.66 26.37
CA SER A 867 2.29 -31.72 27.09
C SER A 867 2.39 -31.12 28.50
N GLY A 868 3.51 -31.37 29.20
CA GLY A 868 3.79 -30.85 30.54
C GLY A 868 4.10 -29.35 30.65
N TRP A 869 4.11 -28.58 29.54
CA TRP A 869 4.39 -27.15 29.57
C TRP A 869 3.30 -26.33 30.26
N ASN A 870 3.71 -25.44 31.16
CA ASN A 870 2.81 -24.54 31.87
C ASN A 870 2.53 -23.27 31.04
N VAL A 871 1.61 -23.41 30.08
CA VAL A 871 1.23 -22.31 29.16
C VAL A 871 0.23 -21.30 29.73
N LYS A 872 -0.07 -21.35 31.03
CA LYS A 872 -1.16 -20.57 31.66
C LYS A 872 -1.11 -19.08 31.35
N LYS A 873 0.08 -18.46 31.34
CA LYS A 873 0.28 -17.03 31.06
C LYS A 873 0.39 -16.67 29.58
N GLY A 874 0.37 -17.67 28.69
CA GLY A 874 0.44 -17.48 27.25
C GLY A 874 -0.75 -16.68 26.74
N THR A 875 -0.48 -15.55 26.10
CA THR A 875 -1.50 -14.72 25.45
C THR A 875 -1.50 -14.92 23.94
N GLN A 876 -0.34 -15.14 23.33
CA GLN A 876 -0.20 -15.33 21.88
C GLN A 876 0.37 -16.70 21.52
N PHE A 877 -0.39 -17.49 20.75
CA PHE A 877 0.02 -18.78 20.19
C PHE A 877 0.02 -18.78 18.65
N ILE A 878 0.10 -17.58 18.04
CA ILE A 878 -0.01 -17.38 16.60
C ILE A 878 1.02 -18.25 15.87
N ASN A 879 0.58 -19.06 14.91
CA ASN A 879 1.44 -19.90 14.06
C ASN A 879 2.39 -20.87 14.83
N LEU A 880 2.15 -21.17 16.12
CA LEU A 880 3.11 -21.89 16.99
C LEU A 880 3.70 -23.17 16.37
N PHE A 881 2.87 -24.01 15.73
CA PHE A 881 3.26 -25.22 15.01
C PHE A 881 2.95 -25.15 13.51
N LYS A 882 2.75 -23.96 12.94
CA LYS A 882 2.38 -23.81 11.52
C LYS A 882 3.44 -24.43 10.63
N GLY A 883 3.07 -25.37 9.76
CA GLY A 883 4.04 -26.07 8.89
C GLY A 883 5.02 -27.01 9.61
N ALA A 884 4.81 -27.30 10.91
CA ALA A 884 5.65 -28.24 11.66
C ALA A 884 5.24 -29.70 11.34
N THR A 885 5.64 -30.17 10.16
CA THR A 885 5.13 -31.43 9.56
C THR A 885 5.46 -32.72 10.30
N ALA A 886 6.36 -32.69 11.29
CA ALA A 886 6.65 -33.84 12.15
C ALA A 886 5.90 -33.80 13.50
N PHE A 887 5.33 -32.65 13.87
CA PHE A 887 4.75 -32.43 15.19
C PHE A 887 3.42 -33.17 15.36
N ASN A 888 3.39 -34.14 16.26
CA ASN A 888 2.25 -35.01 16.53
C ASN A 888 2.18 -35.38 18.02
N GLN A 889 1.92 -34.40 18.88
CA GLN A 889 1.76 -34.57 20.33
C GLN A 889 0.35 -34.20 20.78
N ASP A 890 -0.10 -34.78 21.90
CA ASP A 890 -1.34 -34.39 22.58
C ASP A 890 -1.07 -33.20 23.52
N LEU A 891 -1.87 -32.15 23.40
CA LEU A 891 -1.78 -30.93 24.20
C LEU A 891 -3.05 -30.68 25.04
N GLY A 892 -3.85 -31.72 25.30
CA GLY A 892 -5.11 -31.61 26.04
C GLY A 892 -4.96 -31.04 27.47
N ASP A 893 -3.82 -31.29 28.11
CA ASP A 893 -3.49 -30.79 29.46
C ASP A 893 -3.09 -29.29 29.48
N TRP A 894 -2.97 -28.61 28.33
CA TRP A 894 -2.61 -27.20 28.25
C TRP A 894 -3.76 -26.27 28.66
N ASN A 895 -3.60 -25.58 29.80
CA ASN A 895 -4.55 -24.56 30.25
C ASN A 895 -4.35 -23.23 29.48
N VAL A 896 -5.13 -23.02 28.41
CA VAL A 896 -5.04 -21.84 27.53
C VAL A 896 -5.87 -20.63 27.99
N TYR A 897 -6.16 -20.47 29.29
CA TYR A 897 -7.12 -19.45 29.78
C TYR A 897 -6.74 -17.99 29.48
N SER A 898 -5.45 -17.68 29.33
CA SER A 898 -4.97 -16.33 29.01
C SER A 898 -4.86 -16.06 27.51
N ALA A 899 -5.12 -17.06 26.66
CA ALA A 899 -4.95 -16.92 25.22
C ALA A 899 -5.89 -15.85 24.66
N THR A 900 -5.32 -14.89 23.93
CA THR A 900 -6.06 -13.87 23.17
C THR A 900 -6.07 -14.17 21.68
N THR A 901 -5.30 -15.17 21.22
CA THR A 901 -5.26 -15.61 19.83
C THR A 901 -4.58 -16.98 19.67
N LEU A 902 -5.24 -17.86 18.90
CA LEU A 902 -4.75 -19.18 18.47
C LEU A 902 -4.64 -19.27 16.93
N ASN A 903 -4.59 -18.11 16.25
CA ASN A 903 -4.61 -18.03 14.78
C ASN A 903 -3.41 -18.78 14.17
N GLY A 904 -3.68 -19.70 13.24
CA GLY A 904 -2.66 -20.50 12.56
C GLY A 904 -1.93 -21.51 13.44
N MET A 905 -2.31 -21.70 14.71
CA MET A 905 -1.55 -22.48 15.71
C MET A 905 -1.17 -23.88 15.22
N PHE A 906 -2.07 -24.57 14.50
CA PHE A 906 -1.88 -25.93 14.01
C PHE A 906 -1.86 -26.07 12.47
N SER A 907 -2.04 -24.98 11.74
CA SER A 907 -2.19 -24.99 10.27
C SER A 907 -1.00 -25.66 9.57
N ASN A 908 -1.25 -26.74 8.84
CA ASN A 908 -0.27 -27.58 8.15
C ASN A 908 0.77 -28.24 9.09
N SER A 909 0.43 -28.46 10.36
CA SER A 909 1.23 -29.28 11.27
C SER A 909 1.08 -30.79 10.97
N GLY A 910 1.97 -31.61 11.52
CA GLY A 910 1.93 -33.08 11.36
C GLY A 910 0.94 -33.80 12.29
N MET A 911 0.02 -33.08 12.94
CA MET A 911 -0.76 -33.61 14.05
C MET A 911 -1.79 -34.63 13.55
N SER A 912 -1.74 -35.84 14.11
CA SER A 912 -2.69 -36.90 13.77
C SER A 912 -4.09 -36.59 14.28
N ARG A 913 -5.11 -37.14 13.61
CA ARG A 913 -6.53 -37.04 14.02
C ARG A 913 -6.73 -37.38 15.51
N ALA A 914 -6.04 -38.41 16.00
CA ALA A 914 -6.12 -38.83 17.40
C ALA A 914 -5.63 -37.73 18.37
N ASN A 915 -4.43 -37.20 18.14
CA ASN A 915 -3.82 -36.20 19.04
C ASN A 915 -4.48 -34.82 18.92
N TYR A 916 -4.95 -34.44 17.72
CA TYR A 916 -5.74 -33.23 17.53
C TYR A 916 -7.06 -33.30 18.31
N MET A 917 -7.78 -34.43 18.22
CA MET A 917 -9.04 -34.60 18.93
C MET A 917 -8.87 -34.75 20.45
N ALA A 918 -7.81 -35.39 20.92
CA ALA A 918 -7.48 -35.44 22.35
C ALA A 918 -7.17 -34.03 22.91
N THR A 919 -6.41 -33.22 22.16
CA THR A 919 -6.14 -31.81 22.49
C THR A 919 -7.43 -31.01 22.65
N LEU A 920 -8.36 -31.12 21.69
CA LEU A 920 -9.63 -30.39 21.74
C LEU A 920 -10.56 -30.87 22.86
N GLU A 921 -10.54 -32.15 23.25
CA GLU A 921 -11.34 -32.67 24.36
C GLU A 921 -10.79 -32.24 25.73
N GLY A 922 -9.46 -32.20 25.90
CA GLY A 922 -8.83 -31.62 27.09
C GLY A 922 -9.25 -30.15 27.28
N TRP A 923 -9.16 -29.36 26.21
CA TRP A 923 -9.59 -27.96 26.25
C TRP A 923 -11.11 -27.80 26.43
N ALA A 924 -11.93 -28.71 25.90
CA ALA A 924 -13.38 -28.71 26.09
C ALA A 924 -13.80 -29.02 27.54
N THR A 925 -13.06 -29.91 28.21
CA THR A 925 -13.35 -30.35 29.57
C THR A 925 -12.77 -29.42 30.64
N ASP A 926 -11.70 -28.66 30.35
CA ASP A 926 -11.21 -27.63 31.26
C ASP A 926 -12.18 -26.43 31.35
N THR A 927 -12.80 -26.31 32.52
CA THR A 927 -13.68 -25.20 32.88
C THR A 927 -13.04 -23.82 32.70
N MET A 928 -11.71 -23.71 32.85
CA MET A 928 -10.95 -22.47 32.72
C MET A 928 -10.57 -22.12 31.28
N THR A 929 -10.78 -23.01 30.29
CA THR A 929 -10.54 -22.69 28.88
C THR A 929 -11.29 -21.42 28.47
N VAL A 930 -10.57 -20.50 27.82
CA VAL A 930 -11.06 -19.20 27.36
C VAL A 930 -12.27 -19.33 26.41
N ASN A 931 -13.17 -18.34 26.41
CA ASN A 931 -14.34 -18.31 25.53
C ASN A 931 -14.05 -17.52 24.24
N ASN A 932 -14.89 -17.71 23.22
CA ASN A 932 -14.93 -16.92 21.98
C ASN A 932 -13.61 -16.89 21.19
N MET A 933 -12.88 -18.01 21.12
CA MET A 933 -11.62 -18.09 20.38
C MET A 933 -11.76 -18.63 18.96
N SER A 934 -10.90 -18.14 18.08
CA SER A 934 -10.70 -18.68 16.74
C SER A 934 -9.42 -19.52 16.68
N LEU A 935 -9.56 -20.78 16.30
CA LEU A 935 -8.45 -21.70 16.06
C LEU A 935 -8.35 -22.01 14.56
N SER A 936 -7.15 -21.86 13.98
CA SER A 936 -6.88 -22.29 12.60
C SER A 936 -6.00 -23.53 12.59
N ALA A 937 -6.46 -24.54 11.85
CA ALA A 937 -5.92 -25.89 11.81
C ALA A 937 -5.96 -26.45 10.38
N ASP A 938 -5.59 -25.60 9.40
CA ASP A 938 -5.60 -25.93 7.97
C ASP A 938 -4.94 -27.28 7.68
N GLY A 939 -5.67 -28.18 7.01
CA GLY A 939 -5.16 -29.50 6.62
C GLY A 939 -5.16 -30.56 7.73
N LEU A 940 -5.63 -30.24 8.95
CA LEU A 940 -5.91 -31.25 9.98
C LEU A 940 -7.30 -31.87 9.81
N ILE A 941 -7.45 -33.09 10.32
CA ILE A 941 -8.66 -33.90 10.22
C ILE A 941 -9.23 -34.17 11.62
N TYR A 942 -10.55 -34.05 11.78
CA TYR A 942 -11.29 -34.44 12.99
C TYR A 942 -12.48 -35.35 12.65
N CYS A 943 -13.12 -35.92 13.67
CA CYS A 943 -14.32 -36.74 13.52
C CYS A 943 -15.24 -36.60 14.75
N ASN A 944 -16.38 -35.91 14.63
CA ASN A 944 -17.26 -35.65 15.78
C ASN A 944 -17.86 -36.93 16.37
N SER A 945 -18.04 -37.98 15.55
CA SER A 945 -18.61 -39.27 16.01
C SER A 945 -17.65 -40.09 16.91
N MET A 946 -16.35 -39.78 16.89
CA MET A 946 -15.33 -40.41 17.73
C MET A 946 -15.03 -39.59 18.99
N ASN A 947 -15.11 -38.25 18.94
CA ASN A 947 -14.92 -37.37 20.10
C ASN A 947 -15.65 -36.03 19.89
N SER A 948 -16.36 -35.57 20.92
CA SER A 948 -17.18 -34.34 20.90
C SER A 948 -16.45 -33.03 21.23
N GLY A 949 -15.16 -33.05 21.60
CA GLY A 949 -14.43 -31.88 22.13
C GLY A 949 -14.54 -30.62 21.26
N ARG A 950 -14.37 -30.76 19.95
CA ARG A 950 -14.55 -29.66 18.98
C ARG A 950 -15.96 -29.07 19.04
N THR A 951 -16.99 -29.92 19.03
CA THR A 951 -18.41 -29.51 19.16
C THR A 951 -18.70 -28.88 20.52
N ASN A 952 -18.10 -29.37 21.60
CA ASN A 952 -18.23 -28.80 22.94
C ASN A 952 -17.60 -27.41 23.05
N LEU A 953 -16.43 -27.18 22.42
CA LEU A 953 -15.80 -25.85 22.34
C LEU A 953 -16.66 -24.86 21.53
N ILE A 954 -17.28 -25.30 20.43
CA ILE A 954 -18.23 -24.47 19.67
C ILE A 954 -19.45 -24.13 20.53
N ASN A 955 -20.17 -25.13 21.02
CA ASN A 955 -21.48 -24.96 21.65
C ASN A 955 -21.41 -24.32 23.05
N ASN A 956 -20.40 -24.66 23.86
CA ASN A 956 -20.33 -24.27 25.27
C ASN A 956 -19.34 -23.13 25.53
N LYS A 957 -18.38 -22.90 24.62
CA LYS A 957 -17.33 -21.87 24.76
C LYS A 957 -17.36 -20.82 23.64
N GLY A 958 -18.21 -20.97 22.62
CA GLY A 958 -18.32 -20.00 21.51
C GLY A 958 -17.14 -20.00 20.55
N TRP A 959 -16.38 -21.10 20.46
CA TRP A 959 -15.21 -21.17 19.58
C TRP A 959 -15.58 -21.25 18.10
N THR A 960 -14.68 -20.74 17.26
CA THR A 960 -14.73 -20.85 15.79
C THR A 960 -13.50 -21.59 15.29
N PHE A 961 -13.69 -22.45 14.30
CA PHE A 961 -12.63 -23.30 13.75
C PHE A 961 -12.52 -23.05 12.24
N SER A 962 -11.30 -23.00 11.71
CA SER A 962 -11.03 -22.78 10.29
C SER A 962 -9.98 -23.74 9.75
N GLY A 963 -10.24 -24.32 8.58
CA GLY A 963 -9.26 -25.09 7.80
C GLY A 963 -9.16 -26.59 8.15
N ASP A 964 -9.76 -27.03 9.26
CA ASP A 964 -9.87 -28.45 9.58
C ASP A 964 -11.10 -29.10 8.91
N THR A 965 -10.97 -30.37 8.51
CA THR A 965 -12.02 -31.12 7.80
C THR A 965 -12.54 -32.30 8.63
N GLU A 966 -13.85 -32.56 8.54
CA GLU A 966 -14.43 -33.76 9.15
C GLU A 966 -14.23 -34.96 8.22
N ASP A 967 -13.50 -35.97 8.71
CA ASP A 967 -13.43 -37.28 8.09
C ASP A 967 -13.38 -38.35 9.18
N CYS A 968 -14.38 -39.23 9.15
CA CYS A 968 -14.57 -40.36 10.06
C CYS A 968 -14.22 -41.73 9.44
N SER A 969 -13.60 -41.76 8.25
CA SER A 969 -13.07 -42.99 7.65
C SER A 969 -11.90 -43.56 8.46
N ASN A 970 -11.68 -44.88 8.37
CA ASN A 970 -10.64 -45.59 9.15
C ASN A 970 -9.30 -45.66 8.42
#